data_AF-A0A0G0J7D2-F1
#
_entry.id   AF-A0A0G0J7D2-F1
#
_cell.length_a   1.000
_cell.length_b   1.000
_cell.length_c   1.000
_cell.angle_alpha   90.00
_cell.angle_beta   90.00
_cell.angle_gamma   90.00
#
_symmetry.space_group_name_H-M   'P 1'
#
loop_
_entity.id
_entity.type
_entity.pdbx_description
1 polymer ?
#
loop_
_entity_poly.entity_id
_entity_poly.type
_entity_poly.pdbx_seq_one_letter_code
_entity_poly.pdbx_strand_id
1 'polypeptide(L)'
;MFKNKVSCLLFFFSIFIVFSFAPKTFAFTTVTDDIVEDTTWTKNQGPYIVADFIAVMPGATLTIEPGVVVKFDYNNGLYILGSIEVNGTSLEKISFSSLYDSIGADLYNDCLEYIPDIIPEEGIDQCANTNQDEIDFPWLFEAGEITVFDTLDSSFHNVLFSHLADNGLSFFNASAILDNVQILDSSVGIQTHNSNLGIFNSIFRNIYNTDALELYQNSDAKILNIKVESSDYGGLALYGSKADIADSTFAGNGETGIETYSRVGEIYQSELNASTVVESSITGNAYASSVYSSNMVNAVNNYWGDSSGPFEINLNPGGLGGEIQSNSNIIFTPWLTSDPLVECCSSVLFLPGIEASRLYKQKTILDLPVEDQLWEPNGNSDVEDLYLNTDGTSKNFNIYTRDIIQESNTPIPTGLAGQNIYKSFVNMLSDLIDDFKITDYKLFAYDWRQSVEDIVNNDTKYQDENVSLVDTLQSLVDSSKSGKVTIVAHSNGGLLAKALLQKLQDDKNAGKNNLIDKVDVLILVAVPEIGTAKAVPAILHGYDLSILGGWLMDETHTRELGRNMLSAFGLLPSKEYINRVSASPVTFVDYALPSNITTKLVQAFGSAIDSYTEYKNFLFGEEGRTDPIPNQTKLPIILSQDLFSQAENLHDNIDAWIPPASMRVIEVAGWGLDTVASFEYYPRLDDSCPVCASFVLDERPRFTSDGDKTVVVPSAHYMSVDGKAEKYWVDLPEHNHELGKLRRNRNHGDILEIAQLNNLISSVIKKEAPTYDLVLMNTKPIDTSNRLRLSIHSPVTLDAYDTEGNHTGKICPPTSDFCYVEENILNSSYLEFGEGKYINLPEDQMSKVKLQGIDVGTFTYESEKVLPDGTSTISSFVDIPVTTQTQAEITLNSNTQILELKLDVTGDGITDFTLTPSATFDPITYLKIMKVTIDSLDLNKGQIRAFDNRVDNIIKLIQKGRIDKAKLKAEKFKIALKKKLSKPDPKHPKPKKLSKTDAQLLLDMLNKLLDNIS
;
A
#
# COMPACT_ATOMS: atom_id res chain seq x y z
N MET A 1 -18.74 -93.47 29.59
CA MET A 1 -19.27 -92.26 30.27
C MET A 1 -18.66 -91.03 29.60
N PHE A 2 -19.45 -89.98 29.36
CA PHE A 2 -19.34 -89.03 28.23
C PHE A 2 -19.49 -87.55 28.68
N LYS A 3 -18.77 -86.59 28.03
CA LYS A 3 -19.25 -85.41 27.23
C LYS A 3 -18.46 -84.07 27.35
N ASN A 4 -18.27 -83.43 26.17
CA ASN A 4 -17.81 -82.06 25.82
C ASN A 4 -18.87 -80.93 26.01
N LYS A 5 -18.47 -79.64 26.11
CA LYS A 5 -18.98 -78.44 25.38
C LYS A 5 -18.52 -77.03 25.90
N VAL A 6 -17.96 -76.20 25.01
CA VAL A 6 -18.33 -74.82 24.48
C VAL A 6 -18.47 -73.52 25.36
N SER A 7 -17.88 -72.41 24.81
CA SER A 7 -18.15 -70.93 24.85
C SER A 7 -18.03 -70.06 26.11
N CYS A 8 -17.41 -68.86 26.02
CA CYS A 8 -18.05 -67.51 25.80
C CYS A 8 -17.12 -66.28 26.10
N LEU A 9 -17.20 -65.25 25.24
CA LEU A 9 -17.13 -63.76 25.35
C LEU A 9 -16.32 -62.93 26.40
N LEU A 10 -16.00 -61.68 25.95
CA LEU A 10 -15.66 -60.38 26.63
C LEU A 10 -14.19 -60.16 27.08
N PHE A 11 -13.52 -59.00 26.97
CA PHE A 11 -13.66 -57.68 26.30
C PHE A 11 -12.34 -56.93 26.61
N PHE A 12 -11.71 -56.20 25.68
CA PHE A 12 -10.74 -55.13 26.03
C PHE A 12 -10.67 -54.08 24.91
N PHE A 13 -10.83 -52.82 25.30
CA PHE A 13 -10.74 -51.62 24.46
C PHE A 13 -9.27 -51.19 24.33
N SER A 14 -8.79 -50.95 23.11
CA SER A 14 -7.55 -50.20 22.84
C SER A 14 -7.70 -49.53 21.47
N ILE A 15 -7.68 -48.19 21.47
CA ILE A 15 -7.75 -47.34 20.28
C ILE A 15 -6.36 -47.35 19.62
N PHE A 16 -6.29 -47.86 18.40
CA PHE A 16 -5.20 -47.63 17.45
C PHE A 16 -5.75 -46.73 16.35
N ILE A 17 -5.25 -45.50 16.23
CA ILE A 17 -5.50 -44.63 15.08
C ILE A 17 -4.60 -45.13 13.95
N VAL A 18 -5.21 -45.70 12.92
CA VAL A 18 -4.58 -46.06 11.66
C VAL A 18 -4.58 -44.81 10.78
N PHE A 19 -3.40 -44.25 10.47
CA PHE A 19 -3.27 -43.34 9.33
C PHE A 19 -3.36 -44.18 8.05
N SER A 20 -4.57 -44.29 7.50
CA SER A 20 -4.79 -44.79 6.14
C SER A 20 -4.48 -43.65 5.18
N PHE A 21 -3.31 -43.68 4.54
CA PHE A 21 -3.11 -42.94 3.29
C PHE A 21 -3.97 -43.60 2.21
N ALA A 22 -5.19 -43.09 2.01
CA ALA A 22 -5.93 -43.38 0.79
C ALA A 22 -5.24 -42.62 -0.35
N PRO A 23 -4.88 -43.27 -1.48
CA PRO A 23 -4.51 -42.55 -2.68
C PRO A 23 -5.68 -41.64 -3.07
N LYS A 24 -5.41 -40.37 -3.37
CA LYS A 24 -6.40 -39.53 -4.07
C LYS A 24 -6.53 -40.09 -5.48
N THR A 25 -7.56 -40.90 -5.72
CA THR A 25 -7.97 -41.25 -7.08
C THR A 25 -8.65 -40.02 -7.67
N PHE A 26 -8.02 -39.38 -8.65
CA PHE A 26 -8.69 -38.37 -9.47
C PHE A 26 -9.80 -39.04 -10.29
N ALA A 27 -11.00 -38.46 -10.29
CA ALA A 27 -12.07 -38.89 -11.19
C ALA A 27 -11.87 -38.19 -12.54
N PHE A 28 -11.76 -38.97 -13.61
CA PHE A 28 -11.70 -38.50 -15.00
C PHE A 28 -12.79 -39.22 -15.80
N THR A 29 -13.22 -38.63 -16.91
CA THR A 29 -14.19 -39.24 -17.83
C THR A 29 -13.48 -39.66 -19.10
N THR A 30 -13.40 -40.97 -19.37
CA THR A 30 -12.88 -41.46 -20.65
C THR A 30 -13.98 -41.44 -21.71
N VAL A 31 -13.69 -40.84 -22.85
CA VAL A 31 -14.58 -40.77 -24.02
C VAL A 31 -14.09 -41.78 -25.04
N THR A 32 -14.92 -42.79 -25.33
CA THR A 32 -14.58 -43.93 -26.21
C THR A 32 -15.56 -44.14 -27.36
N ASP A 33 -16.72 -43.48 -27.34
CA ASP A 33 -17.78 -43.65 -28.33
C ASP A 33 -18.09 -42.31 -29.01
N ASP A 34 -18.52 -42.38 -30.27
CA ASP A 34 -18.96 -41.23 -31.06
C ASP A 34 -20.13 -40.48 -30.41
N ILE A 35 -20.13 -39.15 -30.56
CA ILE A 35 -21.19 -38.26 -30.11
C ILE A 35 -22.26 -38.20 -31.21
N VAL A 36 -23.35 -38.94 -31.01
CA VAL A 36 -24.46 -39.08 -31.98
C VAL A 36 -25.68 -38.21 -31.67
N GLU A 37 -25.70 -37.55 -30.52
CA GLU A 37 -26.72 -36.58 -30.09
C GLU A 37 -26.06 -35.44 -29.32
N ASP A 38 -26.78 -34.31 -29.15
CA ASP A 38 -26.25 -33.14 -28.45
C ASP A 38 -25.70 -33.50 -27.07
N THR A 39 -24.43 -33.16 -26.84
CA THR A 39 -23.68 -33.57 -25.66
C THR A 39 -22.97 -32.37 -25.04
N THR A 40 -23.03 -32.25 -23.71
CA THR A 40 -22.36 -31.18 -22.97
C THR A 40 -21.28 -31.75 -22.06
N TRP A 41 -20.06 -31.21 -22.18
CA TRP A 41 -18.95 -31.49 -21.27
C TRP A 41 -18.83 -30.40 -20.20
N THR A 42 -18.77 -30.82 -18.94
CA THR A 42 -18.81 -29.94 -17.76
C THR A 42 -17.57 -30.14 -16.88
N LYS A 43 -17.09 -29.07 -16.24
CA LYS A 43 -15.89 -29.10 -15.40
C LYS A 43 -15.91 -30.16 -14.30
N ASN A 44 -17.07 -30.40 -13.68
CA ASN A 44 -17.24 -31.38 -12.60
C ASN A 44 -17.08 -32.84 -13.03
N GLN A 45 -17.12 -33.10 -14.34
CA GLN A 45 -16.94 -34.42 -14.94
C GLN A 45 -15.58 -34.55 -15.65
N GLY A 46 -14.79 -33.47 -15.70
CA GLY A 46 -13.44 -33.48 -16.27
C GLY A 46 -12.37 -33.94 -15.28
N PRO A 47 -11.13 -34.19 -15.75
CA PRO A 47 -10.71 -34.06 -17.14
C PRO A 47 -11.35 -35.13 -18.05
N TYR A 48 -11.60 -34.77 -19.30
CA TYR A 48 -12.10 -35.68 -20.33
C TYR A 48 -10.92 -36.26 -21.09
N ILE A 49 -10.80 -37.59 -21.11
CA ILE A 49 -9.74 -38.28 -21.84
C ILE A 49 -10.31 -38.84 -23.13
N VAL A 50 -9.88 -38.31 -24.26
CA VAL A 50 -10.25 -38.77 -25.60
C VAL A 50 -9.32 -39.95 -25.94
N ALA A 51 -9.88 -41.16 -25.84
CA ALA A 51 -9.13 -42.41 -25.90
C ALA A 51 -9.17 -43.12 -27.28
N ASP A 52 -9.82 -42.51 -28.27
CA ASP A 52 -9.83 -42.93 -29.69
C ASP A 52 -10.13 -41.69 -30.56
N PHE A 53 -10.26 -41.85 -31.88
CA PHE A 53 -10.87 -40.83 -32.74
C PHE A 53 -12.37 -40.78 -32.51
N ILE A 54 -12.85 -39.71 -31.88
CA ILE A 54 -14.26 -39.54 -31.54
C ILE A 54 -14.91 -38.60 -32.55
N ALA A 55 -15.92 -39.10 -33.27
CA ALA A 55 -16.69 -38.27 -34.18
C ALA A 55 -17.87 -37.60 -33.46
N VAL A 56 -18.01 -36.29 -33.64
CA VAL A 56 -19.29 -35.59 -33.43
C VAL A 56 -20.06 -35.74 -34.73
N MET A 57 -21.06 -36.62 -34.75
CA MET A 57 -21.76 -37.02 -35.96
C MET A 57 -22.65 -35.91 -36.52
N PRO A 58 -22.98 -35.95 -37.83
CA PRO A 58 -23.84 -34.93 -38.44
C PRO A 58 -25.17 -34.77 -37.72
N GLY A 59 -25.51 -33.54 -37.35
CA GLY A 59 -26.73 -33.18 -36.62
C GLY A 59 -26.63 -33.23 -35.09
N ALA A 60 -25.47 -33.61 -34.54
CA ALA A 60 -25.16 -33.48 -33.11
C ALA A 60 -24.24 -32.29 -32.85
N THR A 61 -24.38 -31.69 -31.66
CA THR A 61 -23.54 -30.59 -31.16
C THR A 61 -22.76 -31.02 -29.93
N LEU A 62 -21.44 -30.79 -29.92
CA LEU A 62 -20.63 -30.89 -28.70
C LEU A 62 -20.44 -29.50 -28.08
N THR A 63 -21.04 -29.28 -26.92
CA THR A 63 -20.85 -28.06 -26.12
C THR A 63 -19.86 -28.30 -24.99
N ILE A 64 -18.84 -27.46 -24.86
CA ILE A 64 -17.84 -27.55 -23.79
C ILE A 64 -17.92 -26.28 -22.93
N GLU A 65 -18.21 -26.48 -21.63
CA GLU A 65 -18.40 -25.40 -20.66
C GLU A 65 -17.08 -24.84 -20.08
N PRO A 66 -17.09 -23.65 -19.47
CA PRO A 66 -15.90 -23.04 -18.88
C PRO A 66 -15.12 -23.95 -17.92
N GLY A 67 -13.78 -23.88 -18.01
CA GLY A 67 -12.87 -24.60 -17.12
C GLY A 67 -12.74 -26.11 -17.35
N VAL A 68 -13.31 -26.65 -18.44
CA VAL A 68 -13.10 -28.04 -18.83
C VAL A 68 -11.68 -28.26 -19.35
N VAL A 69 -11.08 -29.39 -18.97
CA VAL A 69 -9.80 -29.89 -19.51
C VAL A 69 -10.08 -31.14 -20.33
N VAL A 70 -9.67 -31.13 -21.59
CA VAL A 70 -9.74 -32.23 -22.55
C VAL A 70 -8.32 -32.70 -22.84
N LYS A 71 -8.10 -34.00 -22.72
CA LYS A 71 -6.80 -34.65 -22.83
C LYS A 71 -6.82 -35.68 -23.95
N PHE A 72 -5.81 -35.66 -24.80
CA PHE A 72 -5.65 -36.60 -25.91
C PHE A 72 -4.54 -37.60 -25.65
N ASP A 73 -4.77 -38.86 -25.99
CA ASP A 73 -3.67 -39.83 -26.14
C ASP A 73 -3.00 -39.71 -27.51
N TYR A 74 -1.83 -40.32 -27.65
CA TYR A 74 -1.09 -40.39 -28.90
C TYR A 74 -1.97 -40.97 -30.02
N ASN A 75 -2.00 -40.30 -31.19
CA ASN A 75 -2.85 -40.64 -32.34
C ASN A 75 -4.38 -40.64 -32.09
N ASN A 76 -4.88 -39.87 -31.12
CA ASN A 76 -6.33 -39.68 -30.93
C ASN A 76 -6.76 -38.26 -31.26
N GLY A 77 -8.07 -38.03 -31.41
CA GLY A 77 -8.56 -36.71 -31.78
C GLY A 77 -10.08 -36.59 -31.83
N LEU A 78 -10.55 -35.39 -32.13
CA LEU A 78 -11.96 -35.09 -32.37
C LEU A 78 -12.22 -34.79 -33.84
N TYR A 79 -13.15 -35.53 -34.43
CA TYR A 79 -13.66 -35.27 -35.79
C TYR A 79 -15.05 -34.66 -35.70
N ILE A 80 -15.14 -33.37 -35.99
CA ILE A 80 -16.39 -32.62 -35.92
C ILE A 80 -17.05 -32.67 -37.30
N LEU A 81 -17.94 -33.65 -37.50
CA LEU A 81 -18.83 -33.75 -38.67
C LEU A 81 -20.18 -33.05 -38.45
N GLY A 82 -20.52 -32.75 -37.18
CA GLY A 82 -21.65 -31.96 -36.71
C GLY A 82 -21.25 -30.52 -36.39
N SER A 83 -21.48 -30.06 -35.16
CA SER A 83 -21.05 -28.74 -34.69
C SER A 83 -20.33 -28.82 -33.34
N ILE A 84 -19.44 -27.87 -33.06
CA ILE A 84 -18.74 -27.75 -31.77
C ILE A 84 -18.83 -26.31 -31.24
N GLU A 85 -19.18 -26.17 -29.96
CA GLU A 85 -19.27 -24.91 -29.25
C GLU A 85 -18.40 -24.96 -27.98
N VAL A 86 -17.24 -24.30 -28.03
CA VAL A 86 -16.30 -24.24 -26.91
C VAL A 86 -16.38 -22.86 -26.25
N ASN A 87 -17.02 -22.79 -25.09
CA ASN A 87 -17.46 -21.54 -24.47
C ASN A 87 -16.72 -21.27 -23.15
N GLY A 88 -15.42 -20.98 -23.20
CA GLY A 88 -14.62 -20.63 -22.02
C GLY A 88 -14.85 -19.19 -21.54
N THR A 89 -14.28 -18.85 -20.37
CA THR A 89 -14.21 -17.46 -19.88
C THR A 89 -12.76 -17.06 -19.57
N SER A 90 -12.50 -15.77 -19.38
CA SER A 90 -11.16 -15.29 -19.01
C SER A 90 -10.66 -15.83 -17.67
N LEU A 91 -11.57 -16.13 -16.72
CA LEU A 91 -11.25 -16.73 -15.42
C LEU A 91 -11.14 -18.26 -15.47
N GLU A 92 -11.93 -18.89 -16.34
CA GLU A 92 -12.00 -20.35 -16.49
C GLU A 92 -11.91 -20.72 -17.97
N LYS A 93 -10.68 -20.68 -18.49
CA LYS A 93 -10.37 -21.12 -19.86
C LYS A 93 -10.61 -22.62 -20.03
N ILE A 94 -10.97 -23.03 -21.24
CA ILE A 94 -11.01 -24.44 -21.62
C ILE A 94 -9.64 -24.84 -22.15
N SER A 95 -9.13 -26.02 -21.77
CA SER A 95 -7.82 -26.50 -22.22
C SER A 95 -7.97 -27.80 -23.01
N PHE A 96 -7.34 -27.85 -24.18
CA PHE A 96 -7.13 -29.04 -24.99
C PHE A 96 -5.64 -29.31 -25.02
N SER A 97 -5.25 -30.49 -24.57
CA SER A 97 -3.85 -30.75 -24.34
C SER A 97 -3.54 -32.24 -24.36
N SER A 98 -2.27 -32.59 -24.28
CA SER A 98 -1.82 -33.96 -24.29
C SER A 98 -2.04 -34.65 -22.95
N LEU A 99 -2.29 -35.96 -22.98
CA LEU A 99 -2.29 -36.82 -21.79
C LEU A 99 -0.94 -36.82 -21.07
N TYR A 100 0.14 -36.50 -21.79
CA TYR A 100 1.51 -36.56 -21.31
C TYR A 100 1.99 -35.21 -20.72
N ASP A 101 1.21 -34.13 -20.85
CA ASP A 101 1.58 -32.81 -20.34
C ASP A 101 1.10 -32.53 -18.90
N SER A 102 1.60 -31.43 -18.33
CA SER A 102 1.35 -31.03 -16.94
C SER A 102 0.06 -30.21 -16.70
N ILE A 103 -0.73 -29.91 -17.74
CA ILE A 103 -1.93 -29.06 -17.64
C ILE A 103 -3.08 -29.78 -16.92
N GLY A 104 -3.68 -29.14 -15.91
CA GLY A 104 -4.81 -29.67 -15.13
C GLY A 104 -4.42 -30.72 -14.09
N ALA A 105 -3.89 -31.87 -14.52
CA ALA A 105 -3.28 -32.88 -13.69
C ALA A 105 -2.42 -33.80 -14.57
N ASP A 106 -1.16 -34.04 -14.17
CA ASP A 106 -0.33 -35.11 -14.73
C ASP A 106 -0.92 -36.46 -14.28
N LEU A 107 -1.60 -37.14 -15.21
CA LEU A 107 -2.33 -38.38 -14.94
C LEU A 107 -1.43 -39.62 -14.99
N TYR A 108 -0.20 -39.50 -15.52
CA TYR A 108 0.68 -40.64 -15.74
C TYR A 108 1.98 -40.60 -14.92
N ASN A 109 2.39 -39.43 -14.40
CA ASN A 109 3.63 -39.25 -13.64
C ASN A 109 4.80 -40.00 -14.32
N ASP A 110 4.83 -39.93 -15.65
CA ASP A 110 5.61 -40.81 -16.51
C ASP A 110 6.97 -40.18 -16.77
N CYS A 111 7.89 -40.53 -15.90
CA CYS A 111 9.31 -40.50 -16.22
C CYS A 111 9.56 -41.55 -17.34
N LEU A 112 9.45 -41.16 -18.61
CA LEU A 112 10.02 -41.82 -19.79
C LEU A 112 10.15 -43.36 -19.71
N GLU A 113 9.07 -44.10 -19.41
CA GLU A 113 9.12 -45.58 -19.42
C GLU A 113 8.68 -46.18 -20.78
N TYR A 114 8.33 -45.36 -21.77
CA TYR A 114 7.81 -45.85 -23.05
C TYR A 114 8.40 -45.20 -24.31
N ILE A 115 9.72 -45.30 -24.49
CA ILE A 115 10.33 -45.21 -25.83
C ILE A 115 11.27 -46.41 -26.04
N PRO A 116 10.83 -47.50 -26.69
CA PRO A 116 11.76 -48.48 -27.23
C PRO A 116 12.41 -47.87 -28.48
N ASP A 117 13.72 -47.59 -28.41
CA ASP A 117 14.66 -47.37 -29.52
C ASP A 117 15.33 -45.98 -29.71
N ILE A 118 15.17 -45.00 -28.81
CA ILE A 118 15.99 -43.76 -28.88
C ILE A 118 16.56 -43.37 -27.52
N ILE A 119 17.69 -43.98 -27.13
CA ILE A 119 18.64 -43.37 -26.19
C ILE A 119 20.06 -43.65 -26.71
N PRO A 120 20.88 -42.63 -27.07
CA PRO A 120 22.31 -42.81 -27.19
C PRO A 120 22.90 -43.03 -25.79
N GLU A 121 23.72 -44.08 -25.63
CA GLU A 121 24.51 -44.33 -24.42
C GLU A 121 25.32 -43.08 -24.03
N GLU A 122 24.90 -42.36 -22.99
CA GLU A 122 25.68 -41.98 -21.79
C GLU A 122 24.97 -40.88 -20.97
N GLY A 123 24.52 -41.24 -19.76
CA GLY A 123 24.63 -40.39 -18.55
C GLY A 123 23.67 -39.20 -18.35
N ILE A 124 22.34 -39.43 -18.29
CA ILE A 124 21.39 -38.46 -17.71
C ILE A 124 20.96 -38.94 -16.31
N ASP A 125 21.03 -38.03 -15.33
CA ASP A 125 20.66 -38.23 -13.92
C ASP A 125 19.13 -38.42 -13.77
N GLN A 126 18.70 -39.19 -12.76
CA GLN A 126 17.28 -39.44 -12.48
C GLN A 126 16.54 -38.16 -12.06
N CYS A 127 15.69 -37.67 -12.97
CA CYS A 127 14.52 -36.80 -12.80
C CYS A 127 14.67 -35.62 -11.82
N ALA A 128 15.16 -34.50 -12.36
CA ALA A 128 15.02 -33.18 -11.75
C ALA A 128 14.34 -32.24 -12.77
N ASN A 129 13.03 -32.05 -12.59
CA ASN A 129 12.13 -31.08 -13.28
C ASN A 129 11.44 -31.56 -14.57
N THR A 130 10.28 -32.23 -14.44
CA THR A 130 9.35 -32.54 -15.55
C THR A 130 8.98 -31.31 -16.38
N ASN A 131 8.88 -30.13 -15.75
CA ASN A 131 8.59 -28.87 -16.45
C ASN A 131 9.76 -28.39 -17.33
N GLN A 132 11.00 -28.76 -17.00
CA GLN A 132 12.16 -28.39 -17.83
C GLN A 132 12.26 -29.31 -19.04
N ASP A 133 11.95 -30.61 -18.88
CA ASP A 133 11.91 -31.56 -19.99
C ASP A 133 10.77 -31.24 -20.99
N GLU A 134 9.60 -30.78 -20.52
CA GLU A 134 8.48 -30.28 -21.35
C GLU A 134 8.91 -29.06 -22.20
N ILE A 135 9.75 -28.19 -21.63
CA ILE A 135 10.31 -27.02 -22.33
C ILE A 135 11.44 -27.43 -23.30
N ASP A 136 12.31 -28.36 -22.89
CA ASP A 136 13.50 -28.73 -23.65
C ASP A 136 13.18 -29.72 -24.80
N PHE A 137 12.11 -30.50 -24.66
CA PHE A 137 11.69 -31.54 -25.62
C PHE A 137 10.17 -31.60 -25.85
N PRO A 138 9.50 -30.50 -26.27
CA PRO A 138 8.04 -30.41 -26.38
C PRO A 138 7.43 -31.46 -27.32
N TRP A 139 8.18 -31.92 -28.33
CA TRP A 139 7.73 -32.97 -29.26
C TRP A 139 7.51 -34.35 -28.63
N LEU A 140 8.08 -34.60 -27.44
CA LEU A 140 7.87 -35.85 -26.71
C LEU A 140 6.48 -35.91 -26.06
N PHE A 141 5.81 -34.77 -25.93
CA PHE A 141 4.55 -34.62 -25.23
C PHE A 141 3.38 -34.38 -26.19
N GLU A 142 3.57 -34.45 -27.50
CA GLU A 142 2.53 -34.19 -28.49
C GLU A 142 1.45 -35.27 -28.53
N ALA A 143 0.19 -34.85 -28.45
CA ALA A 143 -0.95 -35.72 -28.70
C ALA A 143 -2.19 -34.91 -29.04
N GLY A 144 -3.07 -35.50 -29.85
CA GLY A 144 -4.36 -34.90 -30.13
C GLY A 144 -4.41 -34.06 -31.40
N GLU A 145 -5.49 -34.24 -32.14
CA GLU A 145 -5.91 -33.31 -33.19
C GLU A 145 -7.40 -33.00 -33.10
N ILE A 146 -7.79 -31.84 -33.62
CA ILE A 146 -9.19 -31.48 -33.78
C ILE A 146 -9.41 -31.08 -35.23
N THR A 147 -10.23 -31.85 -35.93
CA THR A 147 -10.54 -31.59 -37.33
C THR A 147 -12.04 -31.35 -37.52
N VAL A 148 -12.37 -30.23 -38.14
CA VAL A 148 -13.75 -29.77 -38.39
C VAL A 148 -14.06 -29.89 -39.88
N PHE A 149 -15.14 -30.60 -40.23
CA PHE A 149 -15.49 -30.93 -41.61
C PHE A 149 -16.91 -30.49 -41.98
N ASP A 150 -17.04 -29.78 -43.11
CA ASP A 150 -18.32 -29.47 -43.75
C ASP A 150 -19.35 -28.77 -42.81
N THR A 151 -18.86 -28.02 -41.82
CA THR A 151 -19.66 -27.32 -40.80
C THR A 151 -19.76 -25.82 -41.09
N LEU A 152 -20.80 -25.12 -40.62
CA LEU A 152 -20.98 -23.69 -40.87
C LEU A 152 -20.98 -22.80 -39.61
N ASP A 153 -20.94 -23.39 -38.41
CA ASP A 153 -21.25 -22.69 -37.15
C ASP A 153 -20.39 -23.14 -35.94
N SER A 154 -19.16 -23.60 -36.16
CA SER A 154 -18.26 -23.97 -35.05
C SER A 154 -17.67 -22.74 -34.35
N SER A 155 -17.46 -22.80 -33.03
CA SER A 155 -16.90 -21.67 -32.29
C SER A 155 -16.00 -22.05 -31.11
N PHE A 156 -14.97 -21.23 -30.89
CA PHE A 156 -13.98 -21.39 -29.84
C PHE A 156 -13.72 -20.05 -29.14
N HIS A 157 -14.06 -19.95 -27.86
CA HIS A 157 -13.89 -18.75 -27.05
C HIS A 157 -13.09 -19.03 -25.78
N ASN A 158 -12.03 -18.26 -25.51
CA ASN A 158 -11.17 -18.40 -24.32
C ASN A 158 -10.59 -19.82 -24.16
N VAL A 159 -9.87 -20.30 -25.18
CA VAL A 159 -9.38 -21.68 -25.27
C VAL A 159 -7.85 -21.70 -25.26
N LEU A 160 -7.27 -22.67 -24.56
CA LEU A 160 -5.85 -23.03 -24.65
C LEU A 160 -5.73 -24.37 -25.40
N PHE A 161 -5.00 -24.38 -26.50
CA PHE A 161 -4.46 -25.56 -27.16
C PHE A 161 -2.98 -25.64 -26.86
N SER A 162 -2.51 -26.79 -26.36
CA SER A 162 -1.10 -27.00 -26.02
C SER A 162 -0.68 -28.40 -26.43
N HIS A 163 0.54 -28.56 -26.95
CA HIS A 163 1.10 -29.88 -27.30
C HIS A 163 0.20 -30.70 -28.25
N LEU A 164 -0.48 -30.03 -29.20
CA LEU A 164 -1.22 -30.75 -30.23
C LEU A 164 -0.26 -31.35 -31.26
N ALA A 165 -0.61 -32.53 -31.76
CA ALA A 165 0.15 -33.31 -32.73
C ALA A 165 -0.40 -33.18 -34.17
N ASP A 166 0.36 -33.71 -35.14
CA ASP A 166 -0.03 -33.98 -36.53
C ASP A 166 -0.69 -32.81 -37.29
N ASN A 167 -2.02 -32.65 -37.19
CA ASN A 167 -2.80 -31.64 -37.91
C ASN A 167 -3.31 -30.50 -37.01
N GLY A 168 -2.94 -30.48 -35.72
CA GLY A 168 -3.28 -29.43 -34.77
C GLY A 168 -4.79 -29.14 -34.73
N LEU A 169 -5.16 -27.91 -35.10
CA LEU A 169 -6.54 -27.51 -35.32
C LEU A 169 -6.81 -27.26 -36.82
N SER A 170 -7.58 -28.16 -37.44
CA SER A 170 -7.78 -28.20 -38.89
C SER A 170 -9.24 -28.00 -39.33
N PHE A 171 -9.44 -27.27 -40.43
CA PHE A 171 -10.78 -26.94 -40.96
C PHE A 171 -10.91 -27.27 -42.46
N PHE A 172 -11.82 -28.18 -42.81
CA PHE A 172 -12.08 -28.58 -44.20
C PHE A 172 -13.51 -28.24 -44.61
N ASN A 173 -13.67 -27.39 -45.62
CA ASN A 173 -14.98 -26.88 -46.07
C ASN A 173 -15.84 -26.31 -44.92
N ALA A 174 -15.19 -25.73 -43.91
CA ALA A 174 -15.84 -25.35 -42.67
C ALA A 174 -15.90 -23.82 -42.47
N SER A 175 -16.74 -23.36 -41.56
CA SER A 175 -16.72 -21.98 -41.07
C SER A 175 -16.68 -21.94 -39.54
N ALA A 176 -15.76 -21.14 -38.98
CA ALA A 176 -15.62 -21.03 -37.53
C ALA A 176 -15.15 -19.65 -37.04
N ILE A 177 -15.48 -19.33 -35.80
CA ILE A 177 -15.00 -18.17 -35.06
C ILE A 177 -14.11 -18.64 -33.91
N LEU A 178 -12.90 -18.09 -33.85
CA LEU A 178 -11.92 -18.32 -32.80
C LEU A 178 -11.62 -16.96 -32.15
N ASP A 179 -11.96 -16.81 -30.88
CA ASP A 179 -11.78 -15.57 -30.12
C ASP A 179 -11.07 -15.84 -28.78
N ASN A 180 -9.97 -15.13 -28.54
CA ASN A 180 -9.09 -15.32 -27.39
C ASN A 180 -8.59 -16.78 -27.27
N VAL A 181 -8.04 -17.30 -28.37
CA VAL A 181 -7.46 -18.65 -28.44
C VAL A 181 -5.94 -18.56 -28.27
N GLN A 182 -5.37 -19.46 -27.49
CA GLN A 182 -3.92 -19.62 -27.34
C GLN A 182 -3.52 -20.97 -27.91
N ILE A 183 -2.61 -21.01 -28.88
CA ILE A 183 -1.99 -22.24 -29.39
C ILE A 183 -0.50 -22.18 -29.06
N LEU A 184 -0.08 -23.04 -28.15
CA LEU A 184 1.28 -23.05 -27.60
C LEU A 184 1.93 -24.41 -27.83
N ASP A 185 3.24 -24.41 -28.03
CA ASP A 185 4.09 -25.61 -27.94
C ASP A 185 3.56 -26.81 -28.76
N SER A 186 3.03 -26.52 -29.95
CA SER A 186 2.33 -27.50 -30.81
C SER A 186 3.07 -27.64 -32.13
N SER A 187 3.04 -28.84 -32.74
CA SER A 187 3.69 -29.04 -34.04
C SER A 187 3.06 -28.21 -35.14
N VAL A 188 1.73 -28.09 -35.12
CA VAL A 188 0.94 -27.33 -36.10
C VAL A 188 0.00 -26.37 -35.37
N GLY A 189 -0.15 -25.16 -35.91
CA GLY A 189 -1.10 -24.17 -35.42
C GLY A 189 -2.52 -24.40 -35.98
N ILE A 190 -2.95 -23.55 -36.93
CA ILE A 190 -4.23 -23.73 -37.63
C ILE A 190 -4.01 -23.99 -39.11
N GLN A 191 -4.68 -25.01 -39.63
CA GLN A 191 -4.72 -25.30 -41.06
C GLN A 191 -6.15 -25.21 -41.59
N THR A 192 -6.29 -24.69 -42.81
CA THR A 192 -7.61 -24.61 -43.46
C THR A 192 -7.57 -25.05 -44.91
N HIS A 193 -8.63 -25.69 -45.38
CA HIS A 193 -8.83 -26.07 -46.77
C HIS A 193 -10.24 -25.68 -47.22
N ASN A 194 -10.35 -24.68 -48.10
CA ASN A 194 -11.63 -24.18 -48.62
C ASN A 194 -12.61 -23.77 -47.50
N SER A 195 -12.09 -23.13 -46.45
CA SER A 195 -12.81 -22.78 -45.23
C SER A 195 -12.81 -21.27 -44.96
N ASN A 196 -13.80 -20.77 -44.19
CA ASN A 196 -13.91 -19.36 -43.81
C ASN A 196 -13.73 -19.18 -42.30
N LEU A 197 -12.68 -18.48 -41.86
CA LEU A 197 -12.40 -18.29 -40.43
C LEU A 197 -12.46 -16.83 -39.99
N GLY A 198 -12.91 -16.60 -38.75
CA GLY A 198 -12.64 -15.37 -38.01
C GLY A 198 -11.74 -15.67 -36.83
N ILE A 199 -10.55 -15.07 -36.76
CA ILE A 199 -9.56 -15.27 -35.70
C ILE A 199 -9.30 -13.93 -35.01
N PHE A 200 -9.61 -13.85 -33.72
CA PHE A 200 -9.63 -12.60 -32.95
C PHE A 200 -8.88 -12.77 -31.62
N ASN A 201 -8.09 -11.77 -31.23
CA ASN A 201 -7.51 -11.69 -29.88
C ASN A 201 -6.64 -12.90 -29.46
N SER A 202 -6.02 -13.58 -30.43
CA SER A 202 -5.40 -14.90 -30.23
C SER A 202 -3.88 -14.86 -30.21
N ILE A 203 -3.24 -15.87 -29.59
CA ILE A 203 -1.79 -15.99 -29.48
C ILE A 203 -1.34 -17.34 -30.04
N PHE A 204 -0.29 -17.32 -30.86
CA PHE A 204 0.42 -18.49 -31.36
C PHE A 204 1.86 -18.40 -30.92
N ARG A 205 2.38 -19.42 -30.24
CA ARG A 205 3.77 -19.43 -29.78
C ARG A 205 4.40 -20.81 -29.86
N ASN A 206 5.67 -20.85 -30.27
CA ASN A 206 6.46 -22.08 -30.33
C ASN A 206 5.81 -23.15 -31.21
N ILE A 207 5.56 -22.79 -32.47
CA ILE A 207 5.00 -23.70 -33.48
C ILE A 207 6.12 -24.20 -34.38
N TYR A 208 6.47 -25.49 -34.29
CA TYR A 208 7.79 -25.96 -34.76
C TYR A 208 7.82 -26.84 -36.04
N ASN A 209 6.69 -27.35 -36.57
CA ASN A 209 6.72 -28.16 -37.81
C ASN A 209 6.19 -27.44 -39.05
N THR A 210 5.42 -26.36 -38.88
CA THR A 210 4.77 -25.61 -39.97
C THR A 210 4.72 -24.12 -39.66
N ASP A 211 4.18 -23.31 -40.58
CA ASP A 211 3.73 -21.98 -40.24
C ASP A 211 2.67 -22.04 -39.13
N ALA A 212 2.56 -20.99 -38.31
CA ALA A 212 1.54 -20.93 -37.27
C ALA A 212 0.11 -20.93 -37.84
N LEU A 213 -0.08 -20.42 -39.05
CA LEU A 213 -1.35 -20.34 -39.75
C LEU A 213 -1.13 -20.72 -41.22
N GLU A 214 -1.83 -21.75 -41.72
CA GLU A 214 -1.77 -22.14 -43.12
C GLU A 214 -3.17 -22.18 -43.75
N LEU A 215 -3.35 -21.41 -44.82
CA LEU A 215 -4.63 -21.34 -45.53
C LEU A 215 -4.51 -21.88 -46.94
N TYR A 216 -5.18 -22.99 -47.22
CA TYR A 216 -5.17 -23.67 -48.52
C TYR A 216 -6.50 -23.52 -49.28
N GLN A 217 -6.42 -23.60 -50.61
CA GLN A 217 -7.57 -23.90 -51.49
C GLN A 217 -8.78 -22.97 -51.30
N ASN A 218 -8.68 -21.70 -51.65
CA ASN A 218 -9.75 -20.67 -51.51
C ASN A 218 -10.21 -20.36 -50.09
N SER A 219 -9.47 -20.77 -49.06
CA SER A 219 -9.78 -20.32 -47.71
C SER A 219 -9.74 -18.78 -47.61
N ASP A 220 -10.57 -18.26 -46.71
CA ASP A 220 -10.72 -16.84 -46.41
C ASP A 220 -10.68 -16.64 -44.90
N ALA A 221 -9.77 -15.81 -44.40
CA ALA A 221 -9.72 -15.50 -42.97
C ALA A 221 -9.79 -14.01 -42.69
N LYS A 222 -10.56 -13.66 -41.67
CA LYS A 222 -10.46 -12.36 -41.01
C LYS A 222 -9.63 -12.54 -39.74
N ILE A 223 -8.50 -11.84 -39.67
CA ILE A 223 -7.52 -11.96 -38.59
C ILE A 223 -7.36 -10.58 -37.93
N LEU A 224 -7.60 -10.50 -36.63
CA LEU A 224 -7.57 -9.23 -35.90
C LEU A 224 -6.99 -9.40 -34.50
N ASN A 225 -6.08 -8.50 -34.12
CA ASN A 225 -5.49 -8.49 -32.79
C ASN A 225 -4.86 -9.83 -32.39
N ILE A 226 -4.11 -10.46 -33.30
CA ILE A 226 -3.39 -11.70 -32.97
C ILE A 226 -1.91 -11.44 -32.74
N LYS A 227 -1.25 -12.32 -31.98
CA LYS A 227 0.22 -12.36 -31.84
C LYS A 227 0.74 -13.72 -32.28
N VAL A 228 1.61 -13.74 -33.28
CA VAL A 228 2.36 -14.93 -33.70
C VAL A 228 3.82 -14.70 -33.34
N GLU A 229 4.30 -15.46 -32.36
CA GLU A 229 5.61 -15.31 -31.73
C GLU A 229 6.39 -16.63 -31.84
N SER A 230 7.51 -16.64 -32.57
CA SER A 230 8.42 -17.80 -32.63
C SER A 230 7.79 -19.08 -33.22
N SER A 231 7.44 -19.08 -34.50
CA SER A 231 7.31 -20.31 -35.30
C SER A 231 8.65 -20.69 -35.94
N ASP A 232 8.94 -21.99 -36.10
CA ASP A 232 10.15 -22.48 -36.79
C ASP A 232 10.16 -22.12 -38.28
N TYR A 233 8.97 -22.02 -38.89
CA TYR A 233 8.78 -21.57 -40.26
C TYR A 233 8.28 -20.12 -40.27
N GLY A 234 7.16 -19.81 -40.92
CA GLY A 234 6.59 -18.48 -40.94
C GLY A 234 5.38 -18.29 -40.03
N GLY A 235 4.91 -17.04 -39.98
CA GLY A 235 3.77 -16.70 -39.15
C GLY A 235 2.42 -16.99 -39.82
N LEU A 236 2.32 -16.79 -41.13
CA LEU A 236 1.12 -17.03 -41.92
C LEU A 236 1.47 -17.34 -43.37
N ALA A 237 0.98 -18.48 -43.88
CA ALA A 237 1.11 -18.88 -45.27
C ALA A 237 -0.25 -18.97 -46.00
N LEU A 238 -0.36 -18.25 -47.12
CA LEU A 238 -1.56 -18.19 -47.95
C LEU A 238 -1.38 -18.95 -49.27
N TYR A 239 -1.87 -20.18 -49.33
CA TYR A 239 -1.78 -21.09 -50.47
C TYR A 239 -3.03 -21.07 -51.36
N GLY A 240 -3.08 -20.12 -52.30
CA GLY A 240 -4.26 -19.90 -53.14
C GLY A 240 -5.48 -19.55 -52.29
N SER A 241 -5.28 -18.69 -51.30
CA SER A 241 -6.24 -18.25 -50.29
C SER A 241 -6.08 -16.74 -50.03
N LYS A 242 -6.94 -16.17 -49.19
CA LYS A 242 -6.86 -14.75 -48.80
C LYS A 242 -7.05 -14.55 -47.29
N ALA A 243 -6.50 -13.45 -46.79
CA ALA A 243 -6.73 -12.99 -45.43
C ALA A 243 -6.86 -11.46 -45.35
N ASP A 244 -7.75 -10.99 -44.50
CA ASP A 244 -7.87 -9.60 -44.07
C ASP A 244 -7.34 -9.47 -42.65
N ILE A 245 -6.17 -8.84 -42.51
CA ILE A 245 -5.37 -8.80 -41.29
C ILE A 245 -5.30 -7.37 -40.76
N ALA A 246 -5.58 -7.19 -39.47
CA ALA A 246 -5.41 -5.90 -38.82
C ALA A 246 -4.92 -6.03 -37.36
N ASP A 247 -4.27 -4.99 -36.85
CA ASP A 247 -3.86 -4.87 -35.44
C ASP A 247 -3.06 -6.09 -34.92
N SER A 248 -2.30 -6.77 -35.78
CA SER A 248 -1.68 -8.07 -35.46
C SER A 248 -0.15 -8.03 -35.46
N THR A 249 0.47 -8.90 -34.68
CA THR A 249 1.93 -9.02 -34.57
C THR A 249 2.40 -10.34 -35.18
N PHE A 250 3.36 -10.29 -36.10
CA PHE A 250 4.07 -11.45 -36.64
C PHE A 250 5.57 -11.25 -36.39
N ALA A 251 6.07 -11.85 -35.30
CA ALA A 251 7.40 -11.54 -34.79
C ALA A 251 8.26 -12.79 -34.51
N GLY A 252 9.53 -12.72 -34.91
CA GLY A 252 10.54 -13.71 -34.53
C GLY A 252 10.35 -15.10 -35.13
N ASN A 253 9.64 -15.22 -36.27
CA ASN A 253 9.46 -16.49 -36.96
C ASN A 253 10.71 -16.84 -37.79
N GLY A 254 11.03 -18.13 -37.88
CA GLY A 254 12.28 -18.65 -38.46
C GLY A 254 12.47 -18.35 -39.94
N GLU A 255 11.39 -18.25 -40.71
CA GLU A 255 11.40 -17.93 -42.13
C GLU A 255 10.72 -16.58 -42.44
N THR A 256 9.40 -16.55 -42.57
CA THR A 256 8.68 -15.37 -43.08
C THR A 256 7.62 -14.88 -42.10
N GLY A 257 7.43 -13.56 -41.95
CA GLY A 257 6.28 -13.04 -41.20
C GLY A 257 4.95 -13.44 -41.86
N ILE A 258 4.76 -13.01 -43.11
CA ILE A 258 3.58 -13.35 -43.93
C ILE A 258 4.01 -13.74 -45.35
N GLU A 259 3.57 -14.89 -45.83
CA GLU A 259 3.84 -15.35 -47.18
C GLU A 259 2.59 -15.72 -48.00
N THR A 260 2.68 -15.52 -49.32
CA THR A 260 1.55 -15.76 -50.24
C THR A 260 1.98 -16.51 -51.50
N TYR A 261 1.19 -17.50 -51.90
CA TYR A 261 1.42 -18.36 -53.05
C TYR A 261 0.20 -18.38 -53.99
N SER A 262 0.45 -18.27 -55.30
CA SER A 262 -0.62 -18.39 -56.31
C SER A 262 -1.08 -19.83 -56.59
N ARG A 263 -0.45 -20.85 -56.02
CA ARG A 263 -0.57 -22.23 -56.50
C ARG A 263 -0.61 -23.25 -55.37
N VAL A 264 -1.53 -24.21 -55.46
CA VAL A 264 -1.48 -25.50 -54.76
C VAL A 264 -1.55 -26.59 -55.82
N GLY A 265 -0.41 -27.19 -56.17
CA GLY A 265 -0.35 -28.24 -57.20
C GLY A 265 -0.67 -27.75 -58.64
N GLU A 266 -1.47 -28.50 -59.40
CA GLU A 266 -1.79 -28.19 -60.82
C GLU A 266 -3.03 -27.30 -61.03
N ILE A 267 -3.72 -26.88 -59.97
CA ILE A 267 -4.98 -26.13 -60.09
C ILE A 267 -4.68 -24.62 -60.07
N TYR A 268 -5.00 -23.95 -61.18
CA TYR A 268 -5.05 -22.49 -61.25
C TYR A 268 -6.46 -22.05 -60.85
N GLN A 269 -6.60 -21.31 -59.76
CA GLN A 269 -7.86 -20.63 -59.46
C GLN A 269 -7.74 -19.15 -59.85
N SER A 270 -8.70 -18.73 -60.68
CA SER A 270 -8.91 -17.35 -61.10
C SER A 270 -9.82 -16.63 -60.10
N GLU A 271 -9.44 -15.42 -59.71
CA GLU A 271 -10.25 -14.43 -58.97
C GLU A 271 -10.31 -14.53 -57.43
N LEU A 272 -9.17 -14.74 -56.76
CA LEU A 272 -9.08 -14.39 -55.33
C LEU A 272 -8.82 -12.88 -55.18
N ASN A 273 -9.61 -12.21 -54.32
CA ASN A 273 -9.40 -10.82 -53.93
C ASN A 273 -8.02 -10.65 -53.25
N ALA A 274 -7.45 -9.45 -53.35
CA ALA A 274 -6.20 -9.07 -52.69
C ALA A 274 -6.27 -9.25 -51.16
N SER A 275 -5.29 -9.92 -50.57
CA SER A 275 -5.11 -9.95 -49.11
C SER A 275 -4.74 -8.57 -48.58
N THR A 276 -5.20 -8.24 -47.38
CA THR A 276 -4.91 -6.97 -46.71
C THR A 276 -4.18 -7.23 -45.39
N VAL A 277 -3.21 -6.39 -45.07
CA VAL A 277 -2.56 -6.30 -43.76
C VAL A 277 -2.34 -4.83 -43.41
N VAL A 278 -2.90 -4.37 -42.30
CA VAL A 278 -2.85 -2.95 -41.88
C VAL A 278 -2.67 -2.83 -40.38
N GLU A 279 -2.12 -1.70 -39.92
CA GLU A 279 -1.92 -1.35 -38.50
C GLU A 279 -1.22 -2.48 -37.69
N SER A 280 -0.36 -3.25 -38.36
CA SER A 280 0.27 -4.48 -37.84
C SER A 280 1.78 -4.30 -37.67
N SER A 281 2.37 -5.15 -36.83
CA SER A 281 3.83 -5.21 -36.59
C SER A 281 4.42 -6.49 -37.16
N ILE A 282 5.36 -6.37 -38.09
CA ILE A 282 6.01 -7.49 -38.77
C ILE A 282 7.52 -7.33 -38.61
N THR A 283 8.10 -8.00 -37.61
CA THR A 283 9.46 -7.71 -37.14
C THR A 283 10.25 -8.97 -36.78
N GLY A 284 11.58 -8.92 -36.85
CA GLY A 284 12.44 -10.00 -36.35
C GLY A 284 12.34 -11.35 -37.09
N ASN A 285 11.60 -11.43 -38.20
CA ASN A 285 11.54 -12.60 -39.08
C ASN A 285 12.73 -12.60 -40.06
N ALA A 286 13.13 -13.75 -40.62
CA ALA A 286 14.21 -13.79 -41.63
C ALA A 286 13.82 -12.99 -42.89
N TYR A 287 12.57 -13.08 -43.32
CA TYR A 287 11.92 -12.15 -44.23
C TYR A 287 10.64 -11.59 -43.60
N ALA A 288 10.39 -10.30 -43.73
CA ALA A 288 9.14 -9.73 -43.24
C ALA A 288 7.94 -10.24 -44.06
N SER A 289 8.09 -10.32 -45.39
CA SER A 289 7.05 -10.90 -46.24
C SER A 289 7.62 -11.50 -47.52
N SER A 290 6.99 -12.57 -48.00
CA SER A 290 7.31 -13.26 -49.26
C SER A 290 6.07 -13.35 -50.16
N VAL A 291 6.10 -12.69 -51.32
CA VAL A 291 4.96 -12.59 -52.24
C VAL A 291 5.26 -13.33 -53.54
N TYR A 292 4.92 -14.61 -53.56
CA TYR A 292 4.97 -15.49 -54.74
C TYR A 292 3.65 -15.55 -55.48
N SER A 293 2.62 -14.86 -54.98
CA SER A 293 1.34 -14.72 -55.65
C SER A 293 1.38 -13.66 -56.78
N SER A 294 0.51 -13.85 -57.77
CA SER A 294 0.28 -12.89 -58.86
C SER A 294 -0.72 -11.79 -58.50
N ASN A 295 -1.40 -11.93 -57.36
CA ASN A 295 -2.31 -10.93 -56.82
C ASN A 295 -1.53 -9.90 -56.01
N MET A 296 -2.02 -8.64 -56.03
CA MET A 296 -1.42 -7.57 -55.26
C MET A 296 -1.80 -7.70 -53.79
N VAL A 297 -0.81 -7.69 -52.87
CA VAL A 297 -1.03 -7.64 -51.42
C VAL A 297 -1.06 -6.18 -50.97
N ASN A 298 -2.09 -5.77 -50.23
CA ASN A 298 -2.17 -4.42 -49.66
C ASN A 298 -1.67 -4.45 -48.20
N ALA A 299 -0.44 -3.99 -47.99
CA ALA A 299 0.30 -4.02 -46.74
C ALA A 299 0.66 -2.62 -46.22
N VAL A 300 -0.23 -1.64 -46.38
CA VAL A 300 -0.01 -0.25 -45.90
C VAL A 300 -0.20 -0.11 -44.40
N ASN A 301 0.35 0.96 -43.81
CA ASN A 301 0.26 1.29 -42.39
C ASN A 301 0.77 0.17 -41.46
N ASN A 302 1.82 -0.55 -41.85
CA ASN A 302 2.46 -1.53 -40.97
C ASN A 302 3.83 -1.03 -40.50
N TYR A 303 4.27 -1.52 -39.34
CA TYR A 303 5.63 -1.36 -38.88
C TYR A 303 6.47 -2.58 -39.29
N TRP A 304 7.64 -2.31 -39.86
CA TRP A 304 8.50 -3.34 -40.48
C TRP A 304 9.81 -3.52 -39.71
N GLY A 305 9.91 -3.02 -38.49
CA GLY A 305 11.09 -3.16 -37.63
C GLY A 305 12.05 -1.97 -37.64
N ASP A 306 11.87 -1.00 -38.53
CA ASP A 306 12.63 0.25 -38.55
C ASP A 306 11.80 1.41 -39.13
N SER A 307 12.08 2.64 -38.67
CA SER A 307 11.40 3.85 -39.12
C SER A 307 11.53 4.15 -40.63
N SER A 308 12.59 3.64 -41.27
CA SER A 308 12.84 3.75 -42.71
C SER A 308 12.03 2.77 -43.57
N GLY A 309 11.22 1.90 -42.94
CA GLY A 309 10.35 0.95 -43.61
C GLY A 309 11.08 -0.33 -44.04
N PRO A 310 10.37 -1.25 -44.71
CA PRO A 310 10.92 -2.55 -45.10
C PRO A 310 11.94 -2.38 -46.23
N PHE A 311 12.91 -3.29 -46.29
CA PHE A 311 13.82 -3.36 -47.43
C PHE A 311 13.12 -4.08 -48.60
N GLU A 312 13.02 -3.42 -49.76
CA GLU A 312 12.62 -4.07 -51.02
C GLU A 312 13.47 -3.47 -52.14
N ILE A 313 14.13 -4.33 -52.93
CA ILE A 313 15.22 -3.95 -53.83
C ILE A 313 14.83 -2.90 -54.90
N ASN A 314 13.56 -2.85 -55.33
CA ASN A 314 13.06 -1.96 -56.37
C ASN A 314 12.22 -0.79 -55.80
N LEU A 315 11.51 -1.01 -54.70
CA LEU A 315 10.51 -0.09 -54.14
C LEU A 315 11.04 0.72 -52.95
N ASN A 316 11.92 0.14 -52.12
CA ASN A 316 12.56 0.82 -50.99
C ASN A 316 13.97 0.27 -50.69
N PRO A 317 14.97 0.49 -51.59
CA PRO A 317 16.31 -0.08 -51.45
C PRO A 317 17.12 0.51 -50.28
N GLY A 318 16.61 1.55 -49.62
CA GLY A 318 17.23 2.18 -48.45
C GLY A 318 16.54 1.85 -47.12
N GLY A 319 15.49 1.03 -47.12
CA GLY A 319 14.83 0.57 -45.90
C GLY A 319 15.76 -0.31 -45.07
N LEU A 320 15.75 -0.11 -43.76
CA LEU A 320 16.51 -0.89 -42.78
C LEU A 320 15.61 -1.86 -42.00
N GLY A 321 14.30 -1.84 -42.24
CA GLY A 321 13.36 -2.82 -41.71
C GLY A 321 13.49 -4.18 -42.41
N GLY A 322 12.64 -5.12 -42.02
CA GLY A 322 12.65 -6.48 -42.55
C GLY A 322 12.49 -6.54 -44.07
N GLU A 323 13.17 -7.50 -44.68
CA GLU A 323 13.20 -7.67 -46.13
C GLU A 323 11.88 -8.23 -46.67
N ILE A 324 11.41 -7.66 -47.78
CA ILE A 324 10.27 -8.16 -48.54
C ILE A 324 10.79 -8.83 -49.82
N GLN A 325 10.50 -10.12 -49.97
CA GLN A 325 10.76 -10.85 -51.21
C GLN A 325 9.53 -10.76 -52.13
N SER A 326 9.58 -9.92 -53.16
CA SER A 326 8.45 -9.79 -54.09
C SER A 326 8.90 -9.45 -55.52
N ASN A 327 8.05 -9.75 -56.51
CA ASN A 327 8.16 -9.20 -57.87
C ASN A 327 7.31 -7.93 -58.05
N SER A 328 7.31 -7.03 -57.06
CA SER A 328 6.49 -5.80 -57.01
C SER A 328 4.97 -6.00 -56.88
N ASN A 329 4.53 -7.18 -56.41
CA ASN A 329 3.11 -7.49 -56.18
C ASN A 329 2.63 -7.14 -54.75
N ILE A 330 3.18 -6.08 -54.16
CA ILE A 330 2.84 -5.62 -52.80
C ILE A 330 2.87 -4.10 -52.72
N ILE A 331 1.90 -3.53 -52.00
CA ILE A 331 1.87 -2.11 -51.65
C ILE A 331 2.13 -2.01 -50.14
N PHE A 332 3.25 -1.45 -49.73
CA PHE A 332 3.58 -1.27 -48.30
C PHE A 332 3.78 0.20 -47.90
N THR A 333 3.45 1.13 -48.79
CA THR A 333 3.58 2.57 -48.57
C THR A 333 2.20 3.25 -48.47
N PRO A 334 1.93 4.07 -47.45
CA PRO A 334 2.84 4.43 -46.35
C PRO A 334 3.09 3.27 -45.37
N TRP A 335 4.21 3.32 -44.65
CA TRP A 335 4.52 2.46 -43.50
C TRP A 335 4.57 3.28 -42.22
N LEU A 336 4.50 2.62 -41.07
CA LEU A 336 4.62 3.26 -39.76
C LEU A 336 6.08 3.43 -39.36
N THR A 337 6.40 4.54 -38.68
CA THR A 337 7.77 4.85 -38.24
C THR A 337 8.11 4.28 -36.86
N SER A 338 7.13 3.72 -36.17
CA SER A 338 7.24 3.07 -34.87
C SER A 338 6.24 1.92 -34.80
N ASP A 339 6.53 0.93 -33.97
CA ASP A 339 5.65 -0.22 -33.77
C ASP A 339 4.29 0.21 -33.17
N PRO A 340 3.15 -0.03 -33.84
CA PRO A 340 1.82 0.29 -33.32
C PRO A 340 1.36 -0.63 -32.19
N LEU A 341 2.01 -1.79 -32.01
CA LEU A 341 1.59 -2.88 -31.13
C LEU A 341 2.62 -3.24 -30.07
N VAL A 342 3.72 -2.47 -29.94
CA VAL A 342 4.52 -2.53 -28.71
C VAL A 342 3.55 -2.28 -27.58
N GLU A 343 3.46 -3.25 -26.66
CA GLU A 343 2.70 -3.15 -25.42
C GLU A 343 3.38 -2.11 -24.52
N CYS A 344 3.33 -0.86 -24.96
CA CYS A 344 4.06 0.24 -24.36
C CYS A 344 3.21 0.88 -23.29
N CYS A 345 3.91 1.57 -22.42
CA CYS A 345 3.44 1.94 -21.12
C CYS A 345 2.33 3.00 -21.18
N SER A 346 1.36 2.85 -20.28
CA SER A 346 0.35 3.86 -20.01
C SER A 346 0.99 5.12 -19.45
N SER A 347 0.58 6.30 -19.93
CA SER A 347 0.93 7.58 -19.30
C SER A 347 0.52 7.59 -17.82
N VAL A 348 1.16 8.41 -16.99
CA VAL A 348 0.97 8.34 -15.52
C VAL A 348 0.22 9.55 -14.98
N LEU A 349 -0.84 9.32 -14.21
CA LEU A 349 -1.46 10.33 -13.35
C LEU A 349 -1.02 10.10 -11.91
N PHE A 350 -0.37 11.09 -11.30
CA PHE A 350 0.02 11.05 -9.90
C PHE A 350 -0.88 11.94 -9.04
N LEU A 351 -1.41 11.36 -7.96
CA LEU A 351 -2.25 12.03 -6.95
C LEU A 351 -1.51 12.08 -5.60
N PRO A 352 -1.05 13.26 -5.15
CA PRO A 352 -0.25 13.40 -3.94
C PRO A 352 -1.09 13.29 -2.66
N GLY A 353 -0.41 13.14 -1.52
CA GLY A 353 -1.03 13.06 -0.19
C GLY A 353 -1.64 14.38 0.30
N ILE A 354 -2.25 14.32 1.49
CA ILE A 354 -2.72 15.52 2.19
C ILE A 354 -1.53 16.44 2.49
N GLU A 355 -1.73 17.75 2.40
CA GLU A 355 -0.66 18.74 2.62
C GLU A 355 0.55 18.65 1.67
N ALA A 356 0.48 17.84 0.62
CA ALA A 356 1.60 17.63 -0.30
C ALA A 356 1.50 18.45 -1.60
N SER A 357 0.58 19.44 -1.62
CA SER A 357 0.50 20.50 -2.64
C SER A 357 0.66 21.86 -1.97
N ARG A 358 1.38 22.78 -2.63
CA ARG A 358 1.54 24.14 -2.10
C ARG A 358 0.29 24.97 -2.33
N LEU A 359 -0.06 25.77 -1.34
CA LEU A 359 -1.18 26.71 -1.39
C LEU A 359 -0.65 28.14 -1.35
N TYR A 360 -1.24 28.99 -2.19
CA TYR A 360 -0.79 30.36 -2.41
C TYR A 360 -1.94 31.33 -2.32
N LYS A 361 -1.61 32.60 -2.07
CA LYS A 361 -2.55 33.73 -2.10
C LYS A 361 -1.86 34.96 -2.66
N GLN A 362 -2.57 35.72 -3.49
CA GLN A 362 -2.12 37.06 -3.88
C GLN A 362 -2.38 38.06 -2.75
N LYS A 363 -1.34 38.76 -2.29
CA LYS A 363 -1.40 39.89 -1.37
C LYS A 363 -1.02 41.19 -2.09
N THR A 364 -1.36 42.33 -1.52
CA THR A 364 -0.94 43.65 -2.04
C THR A 364 -0.02 44.31 -1.03
N ILE A 365 1.24 44.56 -1.41
CA ILE A 365 2.23 45.25 -0.59
C ILE A 365 2.69 46.49 -1.37
N LEU A 366 2.54 47.68 -0.77
CA LEU A 366 2.90 48.96 -1.41
C LEU A 366 2.29 49.13 -2.81
N ASP A 367 1.00 48.79 -2.95
CA ASP A 367 0.23 48.82 -4.22
C ASP A 367 0.77 47.88 -5.32
N LEU A 368 1.64 46.92 -5.00
CA LEU A 368 2.12 45.89 -5.91
C LEU A 368 1.55 44.51 -5.52
N PRO A 369 1.11 43.69 -6.50
CA PRO A 369 0.74 42.31 -6.23
C PRO A 369 2.02 41.54 -5.83
N VAL A 370 1.96 40.89 -4.67
CA VAL A 370 3.00 40.00 -4.16
C VAL A 370 2.31 38.70 -3.83
N GLU A 371 2.82 37.61 -4.40
CA GLU A 371 2.35 36.28 -4.05
C GLU A 371 2.91 35.87 -2.68
N ASP A 372 2.05 35.24 -1.89
CA ASP A 372 2.41 34.65 -0.62
C ASP A 372 2.16 33.15 -0.65
N GLN A 373 3.14 32.37 -0.19
CA GLN A 373 3.03 30.93 -0.03
C GLN A 373 2.47 30.64 1.36
N LEU A 374 1.24 30.14 1.42
CA LEU A 374 0.59 29.77 2.67
C LEU A 374 1.03 28.39 3.17
N TRP A 375 1.44 27.50 2.24
CA TRP A 375 1.91 26.16 2.56
C TRP A 375 3.14 25.79 1.74
N GLU A 376 4.29 25.44 2.33
CA GLU A 376 4.58 25.37 3.78
C GLU A 376 4.61 26.78 4.46
N PRO A 377 4.02 26.95 5.66
CA PRO A 377 3.80 28.26 6.27
C PRO A 377 5.09 28.83 6.89
N ASN A 378 5.27 30.15 6.82
CA ASN A 378 6.41 30.85 7.44
C ASN A 378 6.06 31.49 8.79
N GLY A 379 4.78 31.48 9.18
CA GLY A 379 4.31 31.92 10.49
C GLY A 379 2.83 31.61 10.69
N ASN A 380 2.34 31.82 11.91
CA ASN A 380 0.94 31.52 12.27
C ASN A 380 -0.09 32.28 11.41
N SER A 381 0.26 33.47 10.90
CA SER A 381 -0.63 34.23 10.01
C SER A 381 -0.95 33.52 8.68
N ASP A 382 -0.04 32.67 8.20
CA ASP A 382 -0.25 31.90 6.97
C ASP A 382 -1.26 30.77 7.23
N VAL A 383 -1.15 30.14 8.40
CA VAL A 383 -2.11 29.12 8.88
C VAL A 383 -3.50 29.73 9.09
N GLU A 384 -3.59 30.91 9.68
CA GLU A 384 -4.86 31.64 9.85
C GLU A 384 -5.54 31.94 8.50
N ASP A 385 -4.75 32.25 7.47
CA ASP A 385 -5.25 32.49 6.11
C ASP A 385 -5.82 31.21 5.47
N LEU A 386 -5.46 30.02 5.96
CA LEU A 386 -5.95 28.71 5.49
C LEU A 386 -7.27 28.26 6.15
N TYR A 387 -7.77 28.97 7.18
CA TYR A 387 -8.97 28.58 7.90
C TYR A 387 -10.23 28.48 7.04
N LEU A 388 -11.12 27.59 7.47
CA LEU A 388 -12.40 27.30 6.82
C LEU A 388 -13.58 27.77 7.68
N ASN A 389 -14.69 28.08 7.03
CA ASN A 389 -15.99 28.31 7.66
C ASN A 389 -16.53 26.99 8.23
N THR A 390 -17.57 27.07 9.06
CA THR A 390 -18.20 25.89 9.70
C THR A 390 -18.82 24.90 8.72
N ASP A 391 -19.07 25.32 7.48
CA ASP A 391 -19.56 24.49 6.37
C ASP A 391 -18.43 23.89 5.52
N GLY A 392 -17.16 24.09 5.91
CA GLY A 392 -15.98 23.59 5.20
C GLY A 392 -15.51 24.49 4.05
N THR A 393 -16.22 25.58 3.73
CA THR A 393 -15.79 26.51 2.67
C THR A 393 -14.61 27.38 3.11
N SER A 394 -13.72 27.73 2.19
CA SER A 394 -12.56 28.58 2.51
C SER A 394 -13.00 29.98 2.97
N LYS A 395 -12.47 30.45 4.11
CA LYS A 395 -12.64 31.86 4.53
C LYS A 395 -11.99 32.81 3.54
N ASN A 396 -10.98 32.34 2.82
CA ASN A 396 -10.25 33.08 1.82
C ASN A 396 -10.38 32.42 0.44
N PHE A 397 -11.26 32.97 -0.39
CA PHE A 397 -11.59 32.45 -1.73
C PHE A 397 -10.50 32.71 -2.79
N ASN A 398 -9.46 33.46 -2.45
CA ASN A 398 -8.35 33.77 -3.35
C ASN A 398 -7.21 32.76 -3.28
N ILE A 399 -7.37 31.68 -2.52
CA ILE A 399 -6.37 30.61 -2.44
C ILE A 399 -6.39 29.78 -3.72
N TYR A 400 -5.20 29.40 -4.19
CA TYR A 400 -4.98 28.52 -5.34
C TYR A 400 -3.76 27.63 -5.11
N THR A 401 -3.59 26.63 -5.98
CA THR A 401 -2.43 25.72 -6.02
C THR A 401 -1.69 25.86 -7.35
N ARG A 402 -0.54 25.20 -7.50
CA ARG A 402 0.13 25.03 -8.81
C ARG A 402 1.07 23.84 -8.87
N ASP A 403 1.65 23.45 -7.74
CA ASP A 403 2.71 22.46 -7.67
C ASP A 403 2.57 21.54 -6.44
N ILE A 404 3.00 20.30 -6.64
CA ILE A 404 3.20 19.35 -5.57
C ILE A 404 4.56 19.60 -4.90
N ILE A 405 4.70 19.14 -3.66
CA ILE A 405 5.94 19.27 -2.90
C ILE A 405 6.86 18.11 -3.26
N GLN A 406 7.81 18.33 -4.18
CA GLN A 406 8.87 17.36 -4.46
C GLN A 406 9.97 17.41 -3.40
N GLU A 407 10.35 18.63 -3.02
CA GLU A 407 11.30 18.95 -1.95
C GLU A 407 10.71 20.07 -1.12
N SER A 408 10.77 19.91 0.20
CA SER A 408 10.29 20.91 1.14
C SER A 408 11.20 22.15 1.12
N ASN A 409 10.62 23.33 1.35
CA ASN A 409 11.39 24.58 1.49
C ASN A 409 11.77 24.89 2.94
N THR A 410 11.47 23.98 3.89
CA THR A 410 11.75 24.17 5.31
C THR A 410 13.25 23.87 5.63
N PRO A 411 14.04 24.83 6.11
CA PRO A 411 15.51 24.76 6.09
C PRO A 411 16.17 23.98 7.26
N ILE A 412 15.41 23.49 8.24
CA ILE A 412 15.92 22.80 9.46
C ILE A 412 14.87 21.77 9.87
N PRO A 413 15.20 20.54 10.33
CA PRO A 413 16.53 19.97 10.57
C PRO A 413 17.24 19.42 9.33
N THR A 414 16.64 19.50 8.15
CA THR A 414 17.04 18.71 6.96
C THR A 414 18.24 19.27 6.17
N GLY A 415 18.69 20.48 6.49
CA GLY A 415 19.87 21.14 5.90
C GLY A 415 19.50 22.26 4.93
N LEU A 416 20.49 22.81 4.22
CA LEU A 416 20.29 23.88 3.23
C LEU A 416 19.44 23.46 2.01
N ALA A 417 19.34 22.16 1.77
CA ALA A 417 18.42 21.53 0.82
C ALA A 417 17.36 20.81 1.67
N GLY A 418 16.08 21.11 1.50
CA GLY A 418 15.02 20.61 2.37
C GLY A 418 14.77 19.10 2.23
N GLN A 419 13.74 18.60 2.91
CA GLN A 419 13.39 17.17 2.82
C GLN A 419 12.84 16.84 1.44
N ASN A 420 13.33 15.76 0.81
CA ASN A 420 12.63 15.24 -0.35
C ASN A 420 11.35 14.51 0.09
N ILE A 421 10.26 14.77 -0.62
CA ILE A 421 8.95 14.14 -0.39
C ILE A 421 8.57 13.26 -1.58
N TYR A 422 8.66 13.79 -2.80
CA TYR A 422 8.39 13.07 -4.05
C TYR A 422 9.49 13.22 -5.12
N LYS A 423 10.63 13.81 -4.76
CA LYS A 423 11.69 14.17 -5.71
C LYS A 423 12.21 12.97 -6.52
N SER A 424 12.58 11.89 -5.85
CA SER A 424 13.11 10.70 -6.52
C SER A 424 12.04 9.98 -7.34
N PHE A 425 10.79 9.96 -6.86
CA PHE A 425 9.66 9.42 -7.61
C PHE A 425 9.39 10.21 -8.90
N VAL A 426 9.38 11.55 -8.83
CA VAL A 426 9.21 12.41 -10.01
C VAL A 426 10.40 12.29 -10.97
N ASN A 427 11.62 12.16 -10.45
CA ASN A 427 12.78 11.87 -11.29
C ASN A 427 12.62 10.54 -12.02
N MET A 428 12.16 9.49 -11.35
CA MET A 428 11.88 8.19 -11.98
C MET A 428 10.84 8.33 -13.11
N LEU A 429 9.76 9.09 -12.91
CA LEU A 429 8.78 9.36 -13.98
C LEU A 429 9.40 10.14 -15.15
N SER A 430 10.29 11.09 -14.86
CA SER A 430 11.03 11.84 -15.89
C SER A 430 11.96 10.93 -16.69
N ASP A 431 12.67 10.03 -16.02
CA ASP A 431 13.54 9.04 -16.66
C ASP A 431 12.74 8.12 -17.59
N LEU A 432 11.49 7.76 -17.24
CA LEU A 432 10.61 6.98 -18.13
C LEU A 432 10.20 7.74 -19.41
N ILE A 433 10.12 9.07 -19.37
CA ILE A 433 9.88 9.92 -20.54
C ILE A 433 11.15 9.96 -21.40
N ASP A 434 12.29 10.21 -20.77
CA ASP A 434 13.60 10.30 -21.44
C ASP A 434 14.00 8.97 -22.11
N ASP A 435 13.63 7.84 -21.49
CA ASP A 435 13.78 6.48 -22.02
C ASP A 435 12.69 6.09 -23.05
N PHE A 436 11.81 7.03 -23.42
CA PHE A 436 10.68 6.85 -24.33
C PHE A 436 9.70 5.74 -23.93
N LYS A 437 9.60 5.40 -22.64
CA LYS A 437 8.72 4.34 -22.12
C LYS A 437 7.26 4.82 -22.03
N ILE A 438 7.02 5.98 -21.44
CA ILE A 438 5.71 6.64 -21.40
C ILE A 438 5.71 7.89 -22.29
N THR A 439 4.54 8.38 -22.71
CA THR A 439 4.44 9.65 -23.46
C THR A 439 4.49 10.85 -22.54
N ASP A 440 3.74 10.81 -21.43
CA ASP A 440 3.58 11.94 -20.52
C ASP A 440 3.23 11.44 -19.10
N TYR A 441 3.43 12.31 -18.11
CA TYR A 441 2.85 12.17 -16.79
C TYR A 441 2.29 13.50 -16.28
N LYS A 442 1.29 13.45 -15.39
CA LYS A 442 0.78 14.64 -14.70
C LYS A 442 0.86 14.48 -13.19
N LEU A 443 1.41 15.49 -12.55
CA LEU A 443 1.44 15.65 -11.10
C LEU A 443 0.27 16.56 -10.71
N PHE A 444 -0.86 15.99 -10.30
CA PHE A 444 -2.06 16.78 -10.05
C PHE A 444 -2.02 17.40 -8.65
N ALA A 445 -1.67 18.68 -8.57
CA ALA A 445 -1.76 19.43 -7.32
C ALA A 445 -3.21 19.83 -7.04
N TYR A 446 -3.61 19.80 -5.76
CA TYR A 446 -4.98 20.15 -5.35
C TYR A 446 -5.04 20.88 -4.01
N ASP A 447 -6.15 21.55 -3.75
CA ASP A 447 -6.43 22.14 -2.44
C ASP A 447 -6.84 21.05 -1.46
N TRP A 448 -5.84 20.50 -0.75
CA TRP A 448 -5.98 19.39 0.18
C TRP A 448 -6.90 19.67 1.38
N ARG A 449 -7.43 20.88 1.53
CA ARG A 449 -8.43 21.22 2.56
C ARG A 449 -9.86 20.86 2.15
N GLN A 450 -10.11 20.74 0.84
CA GLN A 450 -11.44 20.43 0.28
C GLN A 450 -11.73 18.94 0.34
N SER A 451 -13.00 18.56 0.20
CA SER A 451 -13.37 17.15 0.09
C SER A 451 -12.81 16.56 -1.22
N VAL A 452 -12.45 15.27 -1.22
CA VAL A 452 -11.98 14.62 -2.45
C VAL A 452 -13.09 14.62 -3.52
N GLU A 453 -14.37 14.49 -3.15
CA GLU A 453 -15.48 14.57 -4.09
C GLU A 453 -15.58 15.94 -4.76
N ASP A 454 -15.32 17.03 -4.04
CA ASP A 454 -15.31 18.38 -4.62
C ASP A 454 -14.18 18.55 -5.63
N ILE A 455 -12.99 18.01 -5.33
CA ILE A 455 -11.83 18.05 -6.24
C ILE A 455 -12.09 17.27 -7.53
N VAL A 456 -12.81 16.14 -7.45
CA VAL A 456 -13.16 15.36 -8.66
C VAL A 456 -14.28 16.03 -9.45
N ASN A 457 -15.29 16.60 -8.78
CA ASN A 457 -16.49 17.12 -9.43
C ASN A 457 -16.39 18.56 -9.92
N ASN A 458 -15.46 19.34 -9.39
CA ASN A 458 -15.25 20.74 -9.73
C ASN A 458 -13.80 21.01 -10.15
N ASP A 459 -13.57 22.12 -10.85
CA ASP A 459 -12.23 22.50 -11.23
C ASP A 459 -11.41 22.95 -10.02
N THR A 460 -10.16 22.50 -9.96
CA THR A 460 -9.19 23.01 -8.99
C THR A 460 -8.63 24.35 -9.47
N LYS A 461 -8.65 25.35 -8.61
CA LYS A 461 -8.12 26.69 -8.92
C LYS A 461 -6.60 26.68 -8.91
N TYR A 462 -6.00 26.87 -10.09
CA TYR A 462 -4.57 27.09 -10.27
C TYR A 462 -4.27 28.60 -10.39
N GLN A 463 -2.99 28.96 -10.46
CA GLN A 463 -2.55 30.36 -10.54
C GLN A 463 -3.19 31.12 -11.71
N ASP A 464 -3.17 30.53 -12.91
CA ASP A 464 -3.58 31.20 -14.15
C ASP A 464 -4.81 30.55 -14.81
N GLU A 465 -5.27 29.41 -14.29
CA GLU A 465 -6.36 28.62 -14.86
C GLU A 465 -7.12 27.81 -13.82
N ASN A 466 -8.21 27.18 -14.24
CA ASN A 466 -8.95 26.20 -13.47
C ASN A 466 -8.73 24.83 -14.12
N VAL A 467 -8.27 23.84 -13.36
CA VAL A 467 -7.86 22.53 -13.87
C VAL A 467 -8.83 21.46 -13.39
N SER A 468 -9.47 20.77 -14.35
CA SER A 468 -10.33 19.61 -14.10
C SER A 468 -9.52 18.32 -14.01
N LEU A 469 -9.75 17.53 -12.96
CA LEU A 469 -9.08 16.24 -12.79
C LEU A 469 -9.48 15.23 -13.88
N VAL A 470 -10.76 15.22 -14.26
CA VAL A 470 -11.27 14.33 -15.32
C VAL A 470 -10.70 14.70 -16.69
N ASP A 471 -10.60 16.00 -17.00
CA ASP A 471 -10.02 16.45 -18.28
C ASP A 471 -8.51 16.23 -18.31
N THR A 472 -7.83 16.31 -17.16
CA THR A 472 -6.43 15.92 -17.03
C THR A 472 -6.22 14.45 -17.35
N LEU A 473 -7.07 13.56 -16.80
CA LEU A 473 -7.05 12.14 -17.12
C LEU A 473 -7.33 11.89 -18.61
N GLN A 474 -8.35 12.53 -19.18
CA GLN A 474 -8.67 12.41 -20.62
C GLN A 474 -7.49 12.83 -21.50
N SER A 475 -6.82 13.94 -21.17
CA SER A 475 -5.65 14.43 -21.92
C SER A 475 -4.48 13.44 -21.87
N LEU A 476 -4.27 12.78 -20.72
CA LEU A 476 -3.29 11.71 -20.59
C LEU A 476 -3.67 10.46 -21.41
N VAL A 477 -4.95 10.09 -21.41
CA VAL A 477 -5.48 8.98 -22.23
C VAL A 477 -5.25 9.26 -23.72
N ASP A 478 -5.56 10.48 -24.18
CA ASP A 478 -5.47 10.87 -25.60
C ASP A 478 -4.03 10.91 -26.12
N SER A 479 -3.07 11.18 -25.24
CA SER A 479 -1.64 11.23 -25.57
C SER A 479 -0.88 9.93 -25.30
N SER A 480 -1.46 9.01 -24.53
CA SER A 480 -0.81 7.76 -24.14
C SER A 480 -0.63 6.80 -25.32
N LYS A 481 0.54 6.17 -25.43
CA LYS A 481 0.82 5.14 -26.45
C LYS A 481 -0.13 3.94 -26.35
N SER A 482 -0.53 3.58 -25.12
CA SER A 482 -1.47 2.48 -24.88
C SER A 482 -2.94 2.90 -25.04
N GLY A 483 -3.22 4.19 -25.18
CA GLY A 483 -4.56 4.75 -25.03
C GLY A 483 -5.15 4.54 -23.62
N LYS A 484 -4.30 4.27 -22.62
CA LYS A 484 -4.67 4.11 -21.21
C LYS A 484 -3.73 4.88 -20.26
N VAL A 485 -4.11 4.96 -18.99
CA VAL A 485 -3.39 5.66 -17.92
C VAL A 485 -3.16 4.76 -16.71
N THR A 486 -1.96 4.84 -16.12
CA THR A 486 -1.66 4.31 -14.78
C THR A 486 -1.88 5.41 -13.74
N ILE A 487 -2.67 5.14 -12.72
CA ILE A 487 -2.86 6.06 -11.58
C ILE A 487 -1.96 5.61 -10.43
N VAL A 488 -1.09 6.50 -9.98
CA VAL A 488 -0.30 6.32 -8.76
C VAL A 488 -0.80 7.32 -7.73
N ALA A 489 -1.16 6.83 -6.55
CA ALA A 489 -1.73 7.66 -5.51
C ALA A 489 -1.07 7.39 -4.16
N HIS A 490 -0.81 8.45 -3.40
CA HIS A 490 -0.17 8.36 -2.09
C HIS A 490 -1.05 8.95 -1.00
N SER A 491 -1.15 8.27 0.15
CA SER A 491 -1.88 8.77 1.32
C SER A 491 -3.32 9.22 0.95
N ASN A 492 -3.75 10.43 1.31
CA ASN A 492 -5.08 10.98 0.94
C ASN A 492 -5.33 11.04 -0.58
N GLY A 493 -4.27 11.08 -1.40
CA GLY A 493 -4.39 10.97 -2.86
C GLY A 493 -5.05 9.66 -3.30
N GLY A 494 -4.97 8.59 -2.49
CA GLY A 494 -5.67 7.34 -2.74
C GLY A 494 -7.18 7.43 -2.54
N LEU A 495 -7.65 8.21 -1.57
CA LEU A 495 -9.09 8.52 -1.43
C LEU A 495 -9.57 9.34 -2.62
N LEU A 496 -8.74 10.29 -3.09
CA LEU A 496 -9.01 11.04 -4.32
C LEU A 496 -9.05 10.14 -5.55
N ALA A 497 -8.14 9.17 -5.66
CA ALA A 497 -8.15 8.17 -6.74
C ALA A 497 -9.46 7.36 -6.73
N LYS A 498 -9.87 6.85 -5.57
CA LYS A 498 -11.12 6.06 -5.44
C LYS A 498 -12.36 6.91 -5.75
N ALA A 499 -12.40 8.17 -5.30
CA ALA A 499 -13.48 9.10 -5.64
C ALA A 499 -13.53 9.40 -7.16
N LEU A 500 -12.37 9.57 -7.81
CA LEU A 500 -12.27 9.70 -9.26
C LEU A 500 -12.83 8.47 -9.95
N LEU A 501 -12.37 7.27 -9.57
CA LEU A 501 -12.79 6.01 -10.19
C LEU A 501 -14.29 5.75 -10.00
N GLN A 502 -14.84 6.07 -8.83
CA GLN A 502 -16.28 6.02 -8.59
C GLN A 502 -17.04 6.97 -9.55
N LYS A 503 -16.58 8.23 -9.68
CA LYS A 503 -17.17 9.17 -10.63
C LYS A 503 -17.11 8.66 -12.08
N LEU A 504 -15.97 8.12 -12.51
CA LEU A 504 -15.83 7.60 -13.88
C LEU A 504 -16.74 6.40 -14.13
N GLN A 505 -16.94 5.56 -13.11
CA GLN A 505 -17.89 4.46 -13.17
C GLN A 505 -19.34 4.97 -13.30
N ASP A 506 -19.71 6.01 -12.55
CA ASP A 506 -21.02 6.64 -12.63
C ASP A 506 -21.25 7.34 -13.97
N ASP A 507 -20.23 8.03 -14.49
CA ASP A 507 -20.28 8.68 -15.80
C ASP A 507 -20.36 7.66 -16.94
N LYS A 508 -19.73 6.48 -16.82
CA LYS A 508 -19.92 5.34 -17.73
C LYS A 508 -21.34 4.78 -17.66
N ASN A 509 -21.87 4.57 -16.46
CA ASN A 509 -23.24 4.08 -16.26
C ASN A 509 -24.27 5.08 -16.82
N ALA A 510 -23.98 6.38 -16.75
CA ALA A 510 -24.80 7.44 -17.31
C ALA A 510 -24.58 7.67 -18.82
N GLY A 511 -23.65 6.97 -19.47
CA GLY A 511 -23.33 7.10 -20.89
C GLY A 511 -22.66 8.42 -21.27
N LYS A 512 -21.98 9.10 -20.33
CA LYS A 512 -21.28 10.37 -20.57
C LYS A 512 -19.87 10.18 -21.15
N ASN A 513 -19.11 9.24 -20.61
CA ASN A 513 -17.78 8.85 -21.09
C ASN A 513 -17.47 7.41 -20.65
N ASN A 514 -16.42 6.79 -21.20
CA ASN A 514 -15.97 5.45 -20.82
C ASN A 514 -14.54 5.49 -20.25
N LEU A 515 -14.15 6.59 -19.58
CA LEU A 515 -12.78 6.81 -19.11
C LEU A 515 -12.33 5.78 -18.06
N ILE A 516 -13.25 5.19 -17.30
CA ILE A 516 -12.93 4.11 -16.36
C ILE A 516 -12.27 2.91 -17.04
N ASP A 517 -12.64 2.62 -18.30
CA ASP A 517 -12.04 1.54 -19.10
C ASP A 517 -10.66 1.89 -19.64
N LYS A 518 -10.24 3.15 -19.47
CA LYS A 518 -8.95 3.69 -19.89
C LYS A 518 -7.95 3.76 -18.75
N VAL A 519 -8.31 3.31 -17.55
CA VAL A 519 -7.37 3.14 -16.44
C VAL A 519 -6.81 1.71 -16.47
N ASP A 520 -5.50 1.59 -16.65
CA ASP A 520 -4.80 0.31 -16.79
C ASP A 520 -4.43 -0.30 -15.44
N VAL A 521 -3.78 0.51 -14.60
CA VAL A 521 -3.29 0.11 -13.29
C VAL A 521 -3.61 1.21 -12.27
N LEU A 522 -4.11 0.81 -11.10
CA LEU A 522 -4.20 1.64 -9.89
C LEU A 522 -3.15 1.19 -8.88
N ILE A 523 -2.27 2.09 -8.46
CA ILE A 523 -1.24 1.85 -7.43
C ILE A 523 -1.53 2.76 -6.23
N LEU A 524 -1.94 2.15 -5.12
CA LEU A 524 -2.25 2.81 -3.85
C LEU A 524 -1.07 2.64 -2.90
N VAL A 525 -0.36 3.73 -2.60
CA VAL A 525 0.82 3.74 -1.73
C VAL A 525 0.48 4.37 -0.38
N ALA A 526 0.59 3.60 0.70
CA ALA A 526 0.36 4.04 2.07
C ALA A 526 -1.00 4.76 2.25
N VAL A 527 -2.05 4.27 1.59
CA VAL A 527 -3.35 4.95 1.56
C VAL A 527 -4.15 4.62 2.82
N PRO A 528 -4.64 5.60 3.59
CA PRO A 528 -5.56 5.35 4.71
C PRO A 528 -6.96 5.07 4.17
N GLU A 529 -7.16 3.96 3.46
CA GLU A 529 -8.38 3.71 2.67
C GLU A 529 -9.67 3.76 3.48
N ILE A 530 -9.61 3.35 4.74
CA ILE A 530 -10.72 3.34 5.70
C ILE A 530 -10.44 4.29 6.87
N GLY A 531 -9.52 5.24 6.71
CA GLY A 531 -9.14 6.24 7.71
C GLY A 531 -8.00 5.83 8.64
N THR A 532 -7.61 6.74 9.53
CA THR A 532 -6.52 6.55 10.51
C THR A 532 -6.91 7.05 11.89
N ALA A 533 -6.61 6.28 12.94
CA ALA A 533 -6.87 6.69 14.32
C ALA A 533 -6.14 7.99 14.71
N LYS A 534 -5.02 8.32 14.05
CA LYS A 534 -4.29 9.59 14.28
C LYS A 534 -5.12 10.83 13.94
N ALA A 535 -6.06 10.75 12.99
CA ALA A 535 -6.91 11.88 12.60
C ALA A 535 -7.85 12.32 13.74
N VAL A 536 -8.28 11.40 14.61
CA VAL A 536 -9.25 11.69 15.67
C VAL A 536 -8.70 12.72 16.69
N PRO A 537 -7.56 12.47 17.37
CA PRO A 537 -6.99 13.45 18.29
C PRO A 537 -6.47 14.71 17.58
N ALA A 538 -6.06 14.60 16.31
CA ALA A 538 -5.66 15.76 15.51
C ALA A 538 -6.81 16.76 15.35
N ILE A 539 -8.02 16.31 15.06
CA ILE A 539 -9.21 17.18 14.95
C ILE A 539 -9.74 17.58 16.32
N LEU A 540 -9.79 16.65 17.30
CA LEU A 540 -10.40 16.93 18.61
C LEU A 540 -9.58 17.88 19.48
N HIS A 541 -8.25 17.79 19.39
CA HIS A 541 -7.33 18.48 20.29
C HIS A 541 -6.33 19.39 19.58
N GLY A 542 -6.04 19.12 18.30
CA GLY A 542 -4.98 19.80 17.56
C GLY A 542 -3.61 19.12 17.69
N TYR A 543 -3.57 17.83 18.04
CA TYR A 543 -2.32 17.09 18.20
C TYR A 543 -1.75 16.63 16.85
N ASP A 544 -0.42 16.60 16.74
CA ASP A 544 0.32 15.83 15.73
C ASP A 544 0.01 16.18 14.26
N LEU A 545 -0.44 17.41 14.01
CA LEU A 545 -0.57 18.00 12.68
C LEU A 545 0.73 18.80 12.43
N SER A 546 1.72 18.06 11.94
CA SER A 546 3.05 18.59 11.64
C SER A 546 3.06 19.26 10.26
N ILE A 547 3.71 20.41 10.16
CA ILE A 547 4.21 20.92 8.89
C ILE A 547 5.32 19.97 8.39
N LEU A 548 5.41 19.78 7.07
CA LEU A 548 6.43 18.95 6.43
C LEU A 548 7.85 19.24 6.96
N GLY A 549 8.70 18.21 7.02
CA GLY A 549 10.03 18.33 7.63
C GLY A 549 10.04 18.21 9.16
N GLY A 550 8.90 17.92 9.79
CA GLY A 550 8.78 17.73 11.23
C GLY A 550 8.53 19.01 12.02
N TRP A 551 8.22 20.13 11.36
CA TRP A 551 7.84 21.37 12.03
C TRP A 551 6.46 21.25 12.69
N LEU A 552 6.29 21.88 13.84
CA LEU A 552 5.09 21.77 14.67
C LEU A 552 4.36 23.11 14.70
N MET A 553 3.10 23.11 14.24
CA MET A 553 2.13 24.17 14.54
C MET A 553 1.69 24.05 16.00
N ASP A 554 1.35 25.16 16.65
CA ASP A 554 0.75 25.08 17.97
C ASP A 554 -0.67 24.50 17.90
N GLU A 555 -1.04 23.76 18.94
CA GLU A 555 -2.28 22.99 19.02
C GLU A 555 -3.55 23.84 18.76
N THR A 556 -3.52 25.13 19.10
CA THR A 556 -4.69 26.01 18.89
C THR A 556 -4.92 26.26 17.41
N HIS A 557 -3.89 26.67 16.67
CA HIS A 557 -4.02 26.92 15.23
C HIS A 557 -4.27 25.62 14.46
N THR A 558 -3.62 24.54 14.88
CA THR A 558 -3.83 23.20 14.34
C THR A 558 -5.29 22.76 14.46
N ARG A 559 -5.87 22.86 15.67
CA ARG A 559 -7.25 22.49 15.91
C ARG A 559 -8.22 23.37 15.12
N GLU A 560 -7.98 24.67 15.04
CA GLU A 560 -8.83 25.60 14.30
C GLU A 560 -8.78 25.38 12.78
N LEU A 561 -7.64 24.94 12.24
CA LEU A 561 -7.53 24.50 10.84
C LEU A 561 -8.29 23.18 10.63
N GLY A 562 -8.00 22.15 11.44
CA GLY A 562 -8.54 20.80 11.28
C GLY A 562 -10.05 20.66 11.54
N ARG A 563 -10.61 21.43 12.49
CA ARG A 563 -12.02 21.27 12.94
C ARG A 563 -13.08 21.46 11.86
N ASN A 564 -12.74 22.15 10.78
CA ASN A 564 -13.64 22.42 9.66
C ASN A 564 -13.09 21.89 8.32
N MET A 565 -11.98 21.15 8.33
CA MET A 565 -11.32 20.66 7.12
C MET A 565 -11.97 19.41 6.58
N LEU A 566 -12.69 19.52 5.46
CA LEU A 566 -13.47 18.43 4.85
C LEU A 566 -12.64 17.16 4.63
N SER A 567 -11.40 17.30 4.12
CA SER A 567 -10.49 16.17 3.94
C SER A 567 -10.08 15.50 5.26
N ALA A 568 -9.93 16.25 6.36
CA ALA A 568 -9.64 15.68 7.67
C ALA A 568 -10.75 14.75 8.16
N PHE A 569 -12.02 15.13 7.90
CA PHE A 569 -13.17 14.26 8.21
C PHE A 569 -13.13 12.97 7.37
N GLY A 570 -12.72 13.05 6.10
CA GLY A 570 -12.52 11.87 5.24
C GLY A 570 -11.37 10.95 5.67
N LEU A 571 -10.53 11.35 6.62
CA LEU A 571 -9.46 10.53 7.19
C LEU A 571 -9.82 9.93 8.55
N LEU A 572 -10.99 10.28 9.11
CA LEU A 572 -11.47 9.66 10.35
C LEU A 572 -11.74 8.16 10.12
N PRO A 573 -11.51 7.30 11.12
CA PRO A 573 -11.91 5.89 11.07
C PRO A 573 -13.32 5.69 10.51
N SER A 574 -13.41 5.05 9.35
CA SER A 574 -14.69 4.71 8.71
C SER A 574 -15.36 3.55 9.45
N LYS A 575 -16.59 3.23 9.07
CA LYS A 575 -17.29 2.03 9.57
C LYS A 575 -16.45 0.76 9.38
N GLU A 576 -15.72 0.68 8.28
CA GLU A 576 -14.89 -0.48 7.95
C GLU A 576 -13.61 -0.54 8.78
N TYR A 577 -13.07 0.60 9.21
CA TYR A 577 -11.98 0.64 10.19
C TYR A 577 -12.39 -0.02 11.49
N ILE A 578 -13.55 0.36 12.03
CA ILE A 578 -14.09 -0.23 13.27
C ILE A 578 -14.30 -1.74 13.14
N ASN A 579 -14.67 -2.22 11.95
CA ASN A 579 -14.90 -3.64 11.70
C ASN A 579 -13.62 -4.46 11.53
N ARG A 580 -12.53 -3.86 11.03
CA ARG A 580 -11.32 -4.59 10.59
C ARG A 580 -10.08 -4.38 11.44
N VAL A 581 -9.94 -3.20 12.04
CA VAL A 581 -8.80 -2.91 12.91
C VAL A 581 -9.10 -3.46 14.30
N SER A 582 -8.19 -4.29 14.81
CA SER A 582 -8.39 -4.97 16.11
C SER A 582 -8.34 -4.02 17.31
N ALA A 583 -7.74 -2.84 17.15
CA ALA A 583 -7.70 -1.79 18.15
C ALA A 583 -8.98 -0.95 18.10
N SER A 584 -9.62 -0.76 19.25
CA SER A 584 -10.70 0.23 19.42
C SER A 584 -10.18 1.63 19.07
N PRO A 585 -10.95 2.49 18.38
CA PRO A 585 -10.50 3.84 18.04
C PRO A 585 -10.21 4.70 19.29
N VAL A 586 -10.95 4.47 20.39
CA VAL A 586 -10.84 5.23 21.64
C VAL A 586 -11.14 4.34 22.84
N THR A 587 -10.27 4.38 23.86
CA THR A 587 -10.51 3.69 25.14
C THR A 587 -10.61 4.68 26.31
N PHE A 588 -11.19 4.20 27.41
CA PHE A 588 -11.48 5.01 28.59
C PHE A 588 -11.09 4.26 29.87
N VAL A 589 -10.41 4.96 30.77
CA VAL A 589 -10.08 4.46 32.11
C VAL A 589 -10.82 5.32 33.15
N ASP A 590 -11.48 4.67 34.11
CA ASP A 590 -11.92 5.32 35.36
C ASP A 590 -11.33 4.55 36.55
N TYR A 591 -10.78 5.28 37.51
CA TYR A 591 -10.20 4.65 38.70
C TYR A 591 -11.29 4.25 39.70
N ALA A 592 -10.96 3.35 40.64
CA ALA A 592 -11.89 2.86 41.66
C ALA A 592 -12.50 3.96 42.57
N LEU A 593 -11.92 5.16 42.57
CA LEU A 593 -12.55 6.39 43.06
C LEU A 593 -13.04 7.17 41.84
N PRO A 594 -14.36 7.43 41.69
CA PRO A 594 -14.87 8.12 40.52
C PRO A 594 -14.22 9.50 40.45
N SER A 595 -13.39 9.69 39.43
CA SER A 595 -12.76 10.97 39.13
C SER A 595 -13.81 12.06 38.83
N ASN A 596 -15.00 11.63 38.43
CA ASN A 596 -16.09 12.40 37.83
C ASN A 596 -15.73 13.04 36.47
N ILE A 597 -14.50 12.84 35.99
CA ILE A 597 -13.98 13.41 34.75
C ILE A 597 -14.16 12.42 33.60
N THR A 598 -13.58 11.22 33.70
CA THR A 598 -13.78 10.15 32.71
C THR A 598 -14.99 9.29 33.01
N THR A 599 -15.55 9.37 34.24
CA THR A 599 -16.73 8.61 34.65
C THR A 599 -17.91 8.77 33.69
N LYS A 600 -18.14 9.98 33.15
CA LYS A 600 -19.22 10.20 32.16
C LYS A 600 -18.95 9.49 30.83
N LEU A 601 -17.71 9.51 30.36
CA LEU A 601 -17.29 8.81 29.14
C LEU A 601 -17.47 7.30 29.32
N VAL A 602 -17.01 6.75 30.45
CA VAL A 602 -17.18 5.31 30.76
C VAL A 602 -18.65 4.92 30.94
N GLN A 603 -19.48 5.80 31.51
CA GLN A 603 -20.92 5.56 31.62
C GLN A 603 -21.64 5.59 30.26
N ALA A 604 -21.17 6.42 29.32
CA ALA A 604 -21.76 6.56 28.00
C ALA A 604 -21.29 5.49 27.01
N PHE A 605 -20.00 5.10 27.07
CA PHE A 605 -19.34 4.30 26.02
C PHE A 605 -18.60 3.06 26.55
N GLY A 606 -18.67 2.77 27.85
CA GLY A 606 -17.90 1.66 28.44
C GLY A 606 -16.40 1.95 28.52
N SER A 607 -15.57 0.91 28.62
CA SER A 607 -14.11 1.04 28.70
C SER A 607 -13.42 1.20 27.34
N ALA A 608 -14.14 0.93 26.25
CA ALA A 608 -13.66 1.01 24.88
C ALA A 608 -14.85 1.16 23.94
N ILE A 609 -14.69 1.98 22.90
CA ILE A 609 -15.67 2.08 21.81
C ILE A 609 -15.56 0.81 20.95
N ASP A 610 -16.62 0.02 20.86
CA ASP A 610 -16.63 -1.24 20.11
C ASP A 610 -17.61 -1.27 18.92
N SER A 611 -18.32 -0.17 18.71
CA SER A 611 -19.25 -0.03 17.59
C SER A 611 -19.15 1.32 16.90
N TYR A 612 -19.49 1.33 15.61
CA TYR A 612 -19.50 2.56 14.82
C TYR A 612 -20.51 3.60 15.32
N THR A 613 -21.65 3.15 15.87
CA THR A 613 -22.64 4.05 16.49
C THR A 613 -22.08 4.74 17.73
N GLU A 614 -21.40 4.01 18.61
CA GLU A 614 -20.76 4.61 19.79
C GLU A 614 -19.64 5.57 19.39
N TYR A 615 -18.88 5.24 18.35
CA TYR A 615 -17.86 6.13 17.81
C TYR A 615 -18.45 7.48 17.37
N LYS A 616 -19.55 7.49 16.60
CA LYS A 616 -20.25 8.72 16.22
C LYS A 616 -20.75 9.51 17.42
N ASN A 617 -21.40 8.82 18.36
CA ASN A 617 -21.92 9.44 19.58
C ASN A 617 -20.79 10.10 20.39
N PHE A 618 -19.63 9.46 20.45
CA PHE A 618 -18.43 10.03 21.05
C PHE A 618 -17.94 11.26 20.29
N LEU A 619 -17.84 11.24 18.96
CA LEU A 619 -17.39 12.42 18.19
C LEU A 619 -18.33 13.62 18.33
N PHE A 620 -19.63 13.39 18.50
CA PHE A 620 -20.66 14.43 18.63
C PHE A 620 -20.95 14.86 20.08
N GLY A 621 -20.26 14.26 21.06
CA GLY A 621 -20.40 14.68 22.44
C GLY A 621 -21.74 14.31 23.07
N GLU A 622 -22.36 13.20 22.65
CA GLU A 622 -23.67 12.72 23.15
C GLU A 622 -23.64 12.38 24.67
N GLU A 623 -22.45 12.24 25.27
CA GLU A 623 -22.28 12.19 26.73
C GLU A 623 -22.56 13.53 27.44
N GLY A 624 -22.82 14.60 26.67
CA GLY A 624 -23.17 15.93 27.15
C GLY A 624 -21.96 16.82 27.45
N ARG A 625 -20.83 16.63 26.76
CA ARG A 625 -19.72 17.60 26.84
C ARG A 625 -20.11 18.92 26.18
N THR A 626 -19.40 19.99 26.55
CA THR A 626 -19.58 21.32 25.96
C THR A 626 -18.40 21.61 25.05
N ASP A 627 -18.66 22.24 23.91
CA ASP A 627 -17.59 22.65 23.01
C ASP A 627 -16.66 23.66 23.72
N PRO A 628 -15.36 23.36 23.87
CA PRO A 628 -14.41 24.22 24.55
C PRO A 628 -14.05 25.44 23.70
N ILE A 629 -13.53 26.49 24.33
CA ILE A 629 -12.97 27.64 23.59
C ILE A 629 -11.65 27.25 22.87
N PRO A 630 -11.25 27.96 21.80
CA PRO A 630 -10.16 27.52 20.90
C PRO A 630 -8.81 27.24 21.56
N ASN A 631 -8.47 27.83 22.70
CA ASN A 631 -7.21 27.60 23.41
C ASN A 631 -7.26 26.52 24.50
N GLN A 632 -8.42 25.89 24.73
CA GLN A 632 -8.58 24.76 25.65
C GLN A 632 -8.38 23.44 24.89
N THR A 633 -7.15 23.18 24.42
CA THR A 633 -6.80 22.05 23.54
C THR A 633 -6.88 20.70 24.24
N LYS A 634 -6.72 20.65 25.56
CA LYS A 634 -6.87 19.44 26.39
C LYS A 634 -8.29 18.88 26.51
N LEU A 635 -9.30 19.65 26.09
CA LEU A 635 -10.69 19.19 26.10
C LEU A 635 -11.11 18.89 24.65
N PRO A 636 -11.76 17.74 24.39
CA PRO A 636 -12.20 17.41 23.04
C PRO A 636 -13.34 18.32 22.60
N ILE A 637 -13.26 18.79 21.35
CA ILE A 637 -14.34 19.55 20.71
C ILE A 637 -15.53 18.66 20.32
N ILE A 638 -16.62 19.29 19.91
CA ILE A 638 -17.76 18.62 19.28
C ILE A 638 -17.61 18.77 17.76
N LEU A 639 -17.61 17.64 17.04
CA LEU A 639 -17.48 17.65 15.59
C LEU A 639 -18.79 18.04 14.90
N SER A 640 -18.67 18.69 13.73
CA SER A 640 -19.83 19.01 12.88
C SER A 640 -20.46 17.73 12.32
N GLN A 641 -21.75 17.52 12.59
CA GLN A 641 -22.51 16.40 12.04
C GLN A 641 -22.66 16.52 10.52
N ASP A 642 -22.76 17.74 9.98
CA ASP A 642 -22.92 17.97 8.54
C ASP A 642 -21.63 17.63 7.77
N LEU A 643 -20.45 18.00 8.32
CA LEU A 643 -19.16 17.64 7.72
C LEU A 643 -18.87 16.15 7.86
N PHE A 644 -19.20 15.55 9.01
CA PHE A 644 -19.05 14.12 9.22
C PHE A 644 -19.94 13.30 8.28
N SER A 645 -21.19 13.74 8.05
CA SER A 645 -22.10 13.05 7.12
C SER A 645 -21.57 13.04 5.68
N GLN A 646 -20.81 14.07 5.27
CA GLN A 646 -20.14 14.08 3.97
C GLN A 646 -19.02 13.03 3.91
N ALA A 647 -18.20 12.91 4.94
CA ALA A 647 -17.19 11.86 5.03
C ALA A 647 -17.81 10.45 5.09
N GLU A 648 -18.96 10.29 5.74
CA GLU A 648 -19.72 9.02 5.71
C GLU A 648 -20.16 8.67 4.29
N ASN A 649 -20.76 9.62 3.57
CA ASN A 649 -21.19 9.40 2.19
C ASN A 649 -20.01 9.05 1.28
N LEU A 650 -18.86 9.71 1.47
CA LEU A 650 -17.63 9.37 0.77
C LEU A 650 -17.28 7.89 0.98
N HIS A 651 -17.14 7.44 2.24
CA HIS A 651 -16.78 6.06 2.55
C HIS A 651 -17.84 5.04 2.13
N ASP A 652 -19.13 5.34 2.28
CA ASP A 652 -20.21 4.49 1.79
C ASP A 652 -20.09 4.22 0.27
N ASN A 653 -19.56 5.18 -0.49
CA ASN A 653 -19.30 5.04 -1.91
C ASN A 653 -17.97 4.33 -2.20
N ILE A 654 -16.85 4.85 -1.67
CA ILE A 654 -15.50 4.39 -2.07
C ILE A 654 -15.08 3.08 -1.40
N ASP A 655 -15.63 2.74 -0.22
CA ASP A 655 -15.32 1.47 0.47
C ASP A 655 -16.09 0.32 -0.19
N ALA A 656 -17.25 0.61 -0.81
CA ALA A 656 -18.06 -0.36 -1.56
C ALA A 656 -17.63 -0.53 -3.03
N TRP A 657 -16.74 0.34 -3.53
CA TRP A 657 -16.31 0.32 -4.93
C TRP A 657 -15.53 -0.95 -5.26
N ILE A 658 -15.82 -1.53 -6.43
CA ILE A 658 -15.17 -2.74 -6.93
C ILE A 658 -14.43 -2.40 -8.23
N PRO A 659 -13.12 -2.68 -8.34
CA PRO A 659 -12.37 -2.42 -9.55
C PRO A 659 -12.89 -3.26 -10.74
N PRO A 660 -12.98 -2.68 -11.95
CA PRO A 660 -13.27 -3.43 -13.17
C PRO A 660 -12.25 -4.57 -13.39
N ALA A 661 -12.68 -5.70 -13.97
CA ALA A 661 -11.80 -6.84 -14.21
C ALA A 661 -10.61 -6.53 -15.14
N SER A 662 -10.71 -5.48 -15.95
CA SER A 662 -9.65 -5.00 -16.85
C SER A 662 -8.61 -4.12 -16.15
N MET A 663 -8.81 -3.77 -14.88
CA MET A 663 -7.94 -2.88 -14.10
C MET A 663 -7.11 -3.70 -13.11
N ARG A 664 -5.79 -3.59 -13.20
CA ARG A 664 -4.88 -4.14 -12.20
C ARG A 664 -4.85 -3.20 -10.98
N VAL A 665 -4.98 -3.73 -9.77
CA VAL A 665 -4.91 -2.95 -8.53
C VAL A 665 -3.76 -3.43 -7.66
N ILE A 666 -2.96 -2.49 -7.20
CA ILE A 666 -1.80 -2.72 -6.33
C ILE A 666 -1.95 -1.87 -5.08
N GLU A 667 -1.85 -2.51 -3.91
CA GLU A 667 -1.78 -1.87 -2.61
C GLU A 667 -0.37 -2.02 -2.04
N VAL A 668 0.22 -0.92 -1.59
CA VAL A 668 1.53 -0.90 -0.94
C VAL A 668 1.36 -0.35 0.47
N ALA A 669 1.67 -1.14 1.49
CA ALA A 669 1.66 -0.69 2.88
C ALA A 669 3.09 -0.51 3.41
N GLY A 670 3.36 0.63 4.06
CA GLY A 670 4.55 0.75 4.90
C GLY A 670 4.36 -0.04 6.19
N TRP A 671 5.44 -0.64 6.69
CA TRP A 671 5.38 -1.53 7.85
C TRP A 671 6.57 -1.32 8.80
N GLY A 672 6.34 -1.60 10.07
CA GLY A 672 7.38 -1.75 11.09
C GLY A 672 7.69 -0.51 11.93
N LEU A 673 7.02 0.62 11.72
CA LEU A 673 7.17 1.81 12.57
C LEU A 673 6.01 1.90 13.58
N ASP A 674 6.29 2.37 14.80
CA ASP A 674 5.25 2.58 15.81
C ASP A 674 4.20 3.58 15.31
N THR A 675 2.97 3.10 15.18
CA THR A 675 1.84 3.78 14.54
C THR A 675 0.69 3.88 15.53
N VAL A 676 0.07 5.06 15.64
CA VAL A 676 -1.09 5.27 16.52
C VAL A 676 -2.28 4.47 15.98
N ALA A 677 -2.66 3.40 16.68
CA ALA A 677 -3.83 2.57 16.32
C ALA A 677 -5.07 2.93 17.14
N SER A 678 -4.87 3.57 18.30
CA SER A 678 -5.89 3.93 19.27
C SER A 678 -5.34 5.02 20.21
N PHE A 679 -6.21 5.65 20.99
CA PHE A 679 -5.81 6.50 22.10
C PHE A 679 -6.76 6.31 23.28
N GLU A 680 -6.28 6.65 24.48
CA GLU A 680 -6.96 6.39 25.73
C GLU A 680 -7.14 7.67 26.54
N TYR A 681 -8.36 7.96 26.99
CA TYR A 681 -8.61 8.96 28.02
C TYR A 681 -8.53 8.35 29.41
N TYR A 682 -7.87 9.07 30.32
CA TYR A 682 -7.75 8.68 31.72
C TYR A 682 -7.76 9.93 32.62
N PRO A 683 -8.20 9.81 33.88
CA PRO A 683 -8.23 10.95 34.79
C PRO A 683 -6.83 11.15 35.37
N ARG A 684 -6.31 12.37 35.28
CA ARG A 684 -5.05 12.77 35.91
C ARG A 684 -5.32 13.71 37.08
N LEU A 685 -4.51 13.68 38.14
CA LEU A 685 -4.65 14.65 39.23
C LEU A 685 -4.36 16.07 38.74
N ASP A 686 -5.19 17.01 39.19
CA ASP A 686 -5.07 18.43 38.83
C ASP A 686 -3.95 19.12 39.63
N ASP A 687 -2.82 19.40 38.97
CA ASP A 687 -1.69 20.08 39.58
C ASP A 687 -1.99 21.54 39.98
N SER A 688 -3.08 22.14 39.45
CA SER A 688 -3.48 23.51 39.76
C SER A 688 -4.26 23.65 41.07
N CYS A 689 -4.74 22.54 41.66
CA CYS A 689 -5.42 22.52 42.96
C CYS A 689 -4.80 21.53 43.96
N PRO A 690 -3.69 21.89 44.61
CA PRO A 690 -2.96 20.98 45.52
C PRO A 690 -3.64 20.71 46.88
N VAL A 691 -4.91 21.08 47.03
CA VAL A 691 -5.69 20.97 48.28
C VAL A 691 -7.02 20.26 48.04
N CYS A 692 -7.35 19.98 46.78
CA CYS A 692 -8.53 19.23 46.41
C CYS A 692 -8.11 18.03 45.55
N ALA A 693 -8.67 16.85 45.83
CA ALA A 693 -8.50 15.68 44.98
C ALA A 693 -9.35 15.83 43.70
N SER A 694 -9.11 16.91 42.95
CA SER A 694 -9.72 17.12 41.64
C SER A 694 -8.88 16.42 40.57
N PHE A 695 -9.58 15.90 39.57
CA PHE A 695 -8.97 15.31 38.40
C PHE A 695 -9.18 16.24 37.20
N VAL A 696 -8.29 16.15 36.22
CA VAL A 696 -8.41 16.70 34.88
C VAL A 696 -8.40 15.57 33.86
N LEU A 697 -8.95 15.83 32.69
CA LEU A 697 -8.92 14.89 31.57
C LEU A 697 -7.51 14.93 30.96
N ASP A 698 -6.97 13.77 30.67
CA ASP A 698 -5.73 13.61 29.93
C ASP A 698 -5.85 12.40 29.03
N GLU A 699 -4.95 12.30 28.06
CA GLU A 699 -5.01 11.29 27.02
C GLU A 699 -3.63 10.78 26.65
N ARG A 700 -3.58 9.54 26.16
CA ARG A 700 -2.33 8.89 25.74
C ARG A 700 -2.51 8.04 24.49
N PRO A 701 -1.51 7.98 23.60
CA PRO A 701 -1.57 7.15 22.41
C PRO A 701 -1.40 5.67 22.76
N ARG A 702 -1.97 4.81 21.93
CA ARG A 702 -1.75 3.36 21.92
C ARG A 702 -1.18 2.97 20.56
N PHE A 703 0.05 2.47 20.56
CA PHE A 703 0.80 2.18 19.35
C PHE A 703 0.71 0.71 18.95
N THR A 704 0.78 0.46 17.64
CA THR A 704 1.07 -0.83 17.01
C THR A 704 2.33 -0.73 16.16
N SER A 705 3.08 -1.82 15.98
CA SER A 705 4.17 -1.88 14.99
C SER A 705 3.68 -2.20 13.57
N ASP A 706 2.40 -2.55 13.43
CA ASP A 706 1.76 -2.90 12.16
C ASP A 706 1.32 -1.65 11.37
N GLY A 707 2.27 -0.80 11.01
CA GLY A 707 2.03 0.42 10.24
C GLY A 707 3.28 1.21 9.89
N ASP A 708 3.07 2.41 9.34
CA ASP A 708 4.10 3.25 8.72
C ASP A 708 4.40 4.56 9.45
N LYS A 709 4.01 4.64 10.74
CA LYS A 709 3.95 5.83 11.63
C LYS A 709 2.64 6.60 11.56
N THR A 710 1.87 6.50 10.47
CA THR A 710 0.62 7.25 10.27
C THR A 710 -0.59 6.35 10.02
N VAL A 711 -0.44 5.33 9.18
CA VAL A 711 -1.49 4.44 8.71
C VAL A 711 -1.15 3.01 9.14
N VAL A 712 -2.13 2.34 9.73
CA VAL A 712 -2.02 0.93 10.09
C VAL A 712 -2.20 0.07 8.85
N VAL A 713 -1.44 -1.03 8.73
CA VAL A 713 -1.49 -1.92 7.55
C VAL A 713 -2.90 -2.40 7.19
N PRO A 714 -3.79 -2.76 8.14
CA PRO A 714 -5.17 -3.15 7.79
C PRO A 714 -5.98 -2.07 7.08
N SER A 715 -5.62 -0.79 7.24
CA SER A 715 -6.24 0.32 6.49
C SER A 715 -5.57 0.56 5.13
N ALA A 716 -4.30 0.22 4.96
CA ALA A 716 -3.58 0.37 3.68
C ALA A 716 -3.71 -0.82 2.74
N HIS A 717 -4.19 -1.96 3.26
CA HIS A 717 -4.48 -3.17 2.51
C HIS A 717 -5.95 -3.55 2.61
N TYR A 718 -6.84 -2.59 2.33
CA TYR A 718 -8.27 -2.78 2.58
C TYR A 718 -8.97 -3.58 1.47
N MET A 719 -8.62 -3.38 0.20
CA MET A 719 -9.34 -3.85 -0.99
C MET A 719 -9.25 -5.36 -1.30
N SER A 720 -9.15 -6.21 -0.30
CA SER A 720 -8.65 -7.58 -0.49
C SER A 720 -9.47 -8.65 0.23
N VAL A 721 -10.80 -8.60 0.06
CA VAL A 721 -11.69 -9.69 0.49
C VAL A 721 -11.92 -10.73 -0.61
N ASP A 722 -11.61 -10.42 -1.89
CA ASP A 722 -11.85 -11.32 -3.03
C ASP A 722 -10.59 -11.65 -3.88
N GLY A 723 -9.38 -11.30 -3.43
CA GLY A 723 -8.15 -11.51 -4.21
C GLY A 723 -7.98 -10.60 -5.44
N LYS A 724 -8.67 -9.45 -5.46
CA LYS A 724 -8.70 -8.49 -6.59
C LYS A 724 -7.60 -7.42 -6.56
N ALA A 725 -6.80 -7.36 -5.50
CA ALA A 725 -5.68 -6.44 -5.35
C ALA A 725 -4.41 -7.20 -4.95
N GLU A 726 -3.30 -6.89 -5.64
CA GLU A 726 -1.97 -7.34 -5.26
C GLU A 726 -1.46 -6.54 -4.07
N LYS A 727 -0.80 -7.21 -3.12
CA LYS A 727 -0.31 -6.57 -1.90
C LYS A 727 1.21 -6.62 -1.82
N TYR A 728 1.78 -5.47 -1.47
CA TYR A 728 3.20 -5.33 -1.19
C TYR A 728 3.41 -4.59 0.12
N TRP A 729 4.49 -4.97 0.81
CA TRP A 729 4.93 -4.34 2.04
C TRP A 729 6.28 -3.67 1.80
N VAL A 730 6.43 -2.48 2.38
CA VAL A 730 7.72 -1.81 2.49
C VAL A 730 8.17 -1.90 3.95
N ASP A 731 9.20 -2.69 4.22
CA ASP A 731 9.84 -2.80 5.53
C ASP A 731 10.68 -1.55 5.79
N LEU A 732 10.08 -0.58 6.48
CA LEU A 732 10.70 0.71 6.78
C LEU A 732 11.91 0.55 7.73
N PRO A 733 11.84 -0.29 8.80
CA PRO A 733 13.01 -0.58 9.61
C PRO A 733 14.21 -1.08 8.83
N GLU A 734 14.00 -2.04 7.91
CA GLU A 734 15.07 -2.59 7.08
C GLU A 734 15.61 -1.53 6.10
N HIS A 735 14.73 -0.80 5.41
CA HIS A 735 15.16 0.28 4.51
C HIS A 735 16.06 1.28 5.21
N ASN A 736 15.64 1.71 6.40
CA ASN A 736 16.37 2.71 7.16
C ASN A 736 17.72 2.17 7.66
N HIS A 737 17.88 0.84 7.79
CA HIS A 737 19.13 0.18 8.15
C HIS A 737 20.11 0.04 6.95
N GLU A 738 19.61 -0.02 5.70
CA GLU A 738 20.43 -0.19 4.49
C GLU A 738 21.27 1.07 4.08
N LEU A 739 22.59 0.96 4.28
CA LEU A 739 23.77 1.52 3.55
C LEU A 739 23.90 3.02 3.14
N GLY A 740 24.93 3.68 3.70
CA GLY A 740 25.88 4.49 2.91
C GLY A 740 26.02 6.01 3.19
N LYS A 741 26.71 6.42 4.25
CA LYS A 741 27.24 7.79 4.59
C LYS A 741 26.28 9.00 4.55
N LEU A 742 25.08 8.91 3.98
CA LEU A 742 24.03 9.94 3.98
C LEU A 742 22.75 9.30 4.51
N ARG A 743 22.69 9.17 5.84
CA ARG A 743 21.55 8.60 6.57
C ARG A 743 20.31 9.49 6.37
N ARG A 744 19.21 8.92 5.91
CA ARG A 744 17.89 9.57 5.92
C ARG A 744 16.81 8.53 6.19
N ASN A 745 16.24 8.56 7.40
CA ASN A 745 15.08 7.75 7.74
C ASN A 745 13.91 8.08 6.79
N ARG A 746 13.12 7.07 6.44
CA ARG A 746 11.86 7.17 5.70
C ARG A 746 10.69 6.74 6.57
N ASN A 747 9.56 7.37 6.33
CA ASN A 747 8.27 7.05 6.96
C ASN A 747 7.14 7.33 5.96
N HIS A 748 5.88 7.28 6.42
CA HIS A 748 4.69 7.58 5.61
C HIS A 748 4.86 8.76 4.63
N GLY A 749 5.28 9.94 5.12
CA GLY A 749 5.25 11.17 4.32
C GLY A 749 6.23 11.19 3.13
N ASP A 750 7.32 10.43 3.22
CA ASP A 750 8.38 10.36 2.20
C ASP A 750 8.65 8.92 1.72
N ILE A 751 7.66 8.02 1.82
CA ILE A 751 7.79 6.61 1.43
C ILE A 751 8.13 6.43 -0.06
N LEU A 752 7.67 7.35 -0.92
CA LEU A 752 8.00 7.38 -2.34
C LEU A 752 9.45 7.85 -2.63
N GLU A 753 10.23 8.15 -1.60
CA GLU A 753 11.68 8.33 -1.72
C GLU A 753 12.48 7.03 -1.63
N ILE A 754 11.80 5.89 -1.46
CA ILE A 754 12.41 4.56 -1.37
C ILE A 754 12.66 4.01 -2.77
N ALA A 755 13.92 3.73 -3.10
CA ALA A 755 14.32 3.29 -4.43
C ALA A 755 13.66 1.96 -4.84
N GLN A 756 13.57 1.00 -3.92
CA GLN A 756 12.94 -0.30 -4.15
C GLN A 756 11.45 -0.15 -4.52
N LEU A 757 10.73 0.75 -3.86
CA LEU A 757 9.35 1.05 -4.18
C LEU A 757 9.22 1.74 -5.55
N ASN A 758 10.10 2.70 -5.85
CA ASN A 758 10.13 3.32 -7.18
C ASN A 758 10.46 2.32 -8.30
N ASN A 759 11.31 1.32 -8.03
CA ASN A 759 11.60 0.22 -8.94
C ASN A 759 10.36 -0.64 -9.18
N LEU A 760 9.60 -1.01 -8.14
CA LEU A 760 8.31 -1.70 -8.30
C LEU A 760 7.37 -0.91 -9.20
N ILE A 761 7.17 0.38 -8.93
CA ILE A 761 6.26 1.23 -9.71
C ILE A 761 6.74 1.32 -11.16
N SER A 762 8.03 1.52 -11.39
CA SER A 762 8.64 1.51 -12.73
C SER A 762 8.41 0.17 -13.45
N SER A 763 8.69 -0.96 -12.81
CA SER A 763 8.47 -2.29 -13.41
C SER A 763 7.00 -2.52 -13.74
N VAL A 764 6.07 -2.09 -12.89
CA VAL A 764 4.63 -2.16 -13.16
C VAL A 764 4.25 -1.33 -14.39
N ILE A 765 4.74 -0.09 -14.50
CA ILE A 765 4.50 0.78 -15.67
C ILE A 765 5.10 0.15 -16.94
N LYS A 766 6.29 -0.43 -16.84
CA LYS A 766 6.99 -1.12 -17.93
C LYS A 766 6.41 -2.50 -18.27
N LYS A 767 5.42 -2.98 -17.51
CA LYS A 767 4.89 -4.35 -17.59
C LYS A 767 5.96 -5.43 -17.42
N GLU A 768 6.97 -5.14 -16.60
CA GLU A 768 8.06 -6.04 -16.22
C GLU A 768 7.74 -6.75 -14.90
N ALA A 769 8.35 -7.92 -14.68
CA ALA A 769 8.26 -8.62 -13.40
C ALA A 769 8.93 -7.80 -12.29
N PRO A 770 8.26 -7.55 -11.15
CA PRO A 770 8.88 -6.87 -10.03
C PRO A 770 10.02 -7.69 -9.40
N THR A 771 11.02 -6.99 -8.87
CA THR A 771 12.08 -7.58 -8.04
C THR A 771 11.76 -7.36 -6.57
N TYR A 772 11.97 -8.40 -5.76
CA TYR A 772 11.74 -8.36 -4.31
C TYR A 772 13.06 -8.50 -3.55
N ASP A 773 13.12 -7.85 -2.39
CA ASP A 773 14.26 -7.92 -1.47
C ASP A 773 13.77 -7.81 -0.01
N LEU A 774 14.67 -7.50 0.93
CA LEU A 774 14.32 -7.37 2.34
C LEU A 774 13.55 -6.07 2.65
N VAL A 775 13.57 -5.08 1.76
CA VAL A 775 12.85 -3.82 1.92
C VAL A 775 11.47 -3.92 1.27
N LEU A 776 11.38 -4.48 0.06
CA LEU A 776 10.14 -4.64 -0.67
C LEU A 776 9.74 -6.11 -0.77
N MET A 777 8.64 -6.46 -0.11
CA MET A 777 8.13 -7.83 0.00
C MET A 777 6.71 -7.96 -0.57
N ASN A 778 6.35 -9.15 -1.06
CA ASN A 778 4.98 -9.52 -1.42
C ASN A 778 4.29 -10.41 -0.36
N THR A 779 4.93 -10.54 0.80
CA THR A 779 4.42 -11.22 2.00
C THR A 779 4.61 -10.30 3.19
N LYS A 780 3.67 -10.32 4.15
CA LYS A 780 3.78 -9.50 5.36
C LYS A 780 5.09 -9.79 6.11
N PRO A 781 5.90 -8.76 6.44
CA PRO A 781 7.11 -8.93 7.23
C PRO A 781 6.83 -9.45 8.65
N ILE A 782 7.86 -10.01 9.28
CA ILE A 782 7.79 -10.55 10.65
C ILE A 782 8.51 -9.61 11.59
N ASP A 783 7.83 -9.13 12.64
CA ASP A 783 8.48 -8.34 13.69
C ASP A 783 9.39 -9.25 14.52
N THR A 784 10.67 -8.91 14.59
CA THR A 784 11.69 -9.66 15.36
C THR A 784 12.37 -8.81 16.43
N SER A 785 12.06 -7.51 16.49
CA SER A 785 12.85 -6.53 17.25
C SER A 785 12.11 -6.05 18.49
N ASN A 786 12.83 -5.99 19.61
CA ASN A 786 12.31 -5.35 20.81
C ASN A 786 12.28 -3.84 20.61
N ARG A 787 11.27 -3.19 21.19
CA ARG A 787 11.07 -1.74 21.11
C ARG A 787 11.05 -1.13 22.49
N LEU A 788 11.47 0.12 22.57
CA LEU A 788 11.36 0.94 23.76
C LEU A 788 10.40 2.09 23.47
N ARG A 789 9.34 2.19 24.26
CA ARG A 789 8.40 3.31 24.24
C ARG A 789 8.59 4.11 25.51
N LEU A 790 9.06 5.33 25.35
CA LEU A 790 9.35 6.27 26.42
C LEU A 790 8.18 7.22 26.54
N SER A 791 7.75 7.49 27.77
CA SER A 791 6.75 8.52 28.04
C SER A 791 7.17 9.37 29.23
N ILE A 792 6.85 10.67 29.15
CA ILE A 792 7.04 11.58 30.27
C ILE A 792 5.98 12.67 30.24
N HIS A 793 5.57 13.12 31.42
CA HIS A 793 4.70 14.29 31.56
C HIS A 793 5.50 15.55 31.85
N SER A 794 5.00 16.69 31.38
CA SER A 794 5.50 18.03 31.73
C SER A 794 5.66 18.19 33.27
N PRO A 795 6.59 19.04 33.75
CA PRO A 795 7.29 20.11 33.04
C PRO A 795 8.76 19.79 32.76
N VAL A 796 9.02 18.71 32.02
CA VAL A 796 10.35 18.34 31.52
C VAL A 796 10.33 18.12 30.00
N THR A 797 11.48 18.36 29.37
CA THR A 797 11.76 17.89 28.00
C THR A 797 11.97 16.38 27.98
N LEU A 798 11.91 15.78 26.80
CA LEU A 798 12.22 14.37 26.56
C LEU A 798 13.16 14.28 25.36
N ASP A 799 14.43 13.96 25.61
CA ASP A 799 15.48 13.96 24.59
C ASP A 799 16.25 12.64 24.65
N ALA A 800 16.10 11.77 23.64
CA ALA A 800 16.81 10.50 23.55
C ALA A 800 18.08 10.63 22.71
N TYR A 801 19.12 9.87 23.07
CA TYR A 801 20.38 9.80 22.32
C TYR A 801 20.82 8.36 22.15
N ASP A 802 21.35 8.04 20.96
CA ASP A 802 22.02 6.78 20.70
C ASP A 802 23.51 6.82 21.03
N THR A 803 24.21 5.71 20.78
CA THR A 803 25.64 5.57 21.11
C THR A 803 26.56 6.43 20.22
N GLU A 804 26.08 6.86 19.06
CA GLU A 804 26.79 7.73 18.13
C GLU A 804 26.49 9.22 18.38
N GLY A 805 25.55 9.51 19.28
CA GLY A 805 25.13 10.86 19.64
C GLY A 805 24.06 11.43 18.73
N ASN A 806 23.42 10.61 17.86
CA ASN A 806 22.22 11.03 17.16
C ASN A 806 21.09 11.25 18.17
N HIS A 807 20.20 12.18 17.89
CA HIS A 807 19.22 12.68 18.83
C HIS A 807 17.80 12.55 18.29
N THR A 808 16.87 12.22 19.19
CA THR A 808 15.43 12.25 18.93
C THR A 808 14.72 13.05 20.02
N GLY A 809 13.95 14.07 19.63
CA GLY A 809 13.31 15.01 20.55
C GLY A 809 12.77 16.26 19.86
N LYS A 810 12.15 17.17 20.63
CA LYS A 810 11.61 18.44 20.13
C LYS A 810 12.61 19.57 20.31
N ILE A 811 12.87 20.32 19.23
CA ILE A 811 13.74 21.48 19.20
C ILE A 811 12.91 22.73 18.93
N CYS A 812 13.05 23.76 19.77
CA CYS A 812 12.37 25.05 19.59
C CYS A 812 13.40 26.17 19.38
N PRO A 813 13.69 26.56 18.14
CA PRO A 813 14.62 27.65 17.86
C PRO A 813 14.12 28.97 18.46
N PRO A 814 14.98 29.76 19.13
CA PRO A 814 14.56 31.00 19.81
C PRO A 814 14.10 32.12 18.85
N THR A 815 14.33 31.96 17.55
CA THR A 815 14.02 32.94 16.50
C THR A 815 12.82 32.54 15.63
N SER A 816 12.17 31.41 15.93
CA SER A 816 11.06 30.85 15.16
C SER A 816 9.80 30.77 16.02
N ASP A 817 8.64 31.01 15.41
CA ASP A 817 7.33 30.77 16.05
C ASP A 817 7.02 29.27 16.15
N PHE A 818 7.68 28.45 15.31
CA PHE A 818 7.51 27.00 15.27
C PHE A 818 8.68 26.27 15.92
N CYS A 819 8.37 25.15 16.59
CA CYS A 819 9.33 24.12 16.96
C CYS A 819 9.41 23.07 15.84
N TYR A 820 10.40 22.18 15.87
CA TYR A 820 10.46 21.01 15.01
C TYR A 820 10.85 19.76 15.79
N VAL A 821 10.51 18.61 15.23
CA VAL A 821 10.88 17.29 15.72
C VAL A 821 12.15 16.85 15.01
N GLU A 822 13.14 16.45 15.79
CA GLU A 822 14.34 15.76 15.31
C GLU A 822 14.20 14.27 15.60
N GLU A 823 14.46 13.41 14.61
CA GLU A 823 14.36 11.94 14.69
C GLU A 823 15.61 11.30 14.06
N ASN A 824 16.79 11.74 14.48
CA ASN A 824 18.06 11.28 13.91
C ASN A 824 18.47 9.90 14.42
N ILE A 825 17.88 9.40 15.52
CA ILE A 825 18.04 8.00 15.92
C ILE A 825 17.29 7.12 14.91
N LEU A 826 17.96 6.08 14.43
CA LEU A 826 17.42 5.17 13.44
C LEU A 826 16.09 4.55 13.90
N ASN A 827 15.07 4.61 13.04
CA ASN A 827 13.72 4.06 13.30
C ASN A 827 13.03 4.61 14.56
N SER A 828 13.46 5.78 15.03
CA SER A 828 12.84 6.45 16.16
C SER A 828 11.69 7.36 15.73
N SER A 829 10.82 7.69 16.67
CA SER A 829 9.78 8.70 16.50
C SER A 829 9.58 9.52 17.77
N TYR A 830 9.12 10.77 17.61
CA TYR A 830 8.69 11.63 18.71
C TYR A 830 7.24 12.09 18.49
N LEU A 831 6.45 12.13 19.57
CA LEU A 831 5.06 12.55 19.55
C LEU A 831 4.73 13.33 20.84
N GLU A 832 3.93 14.39 20.72
CA GLU A 832 3.24 15.03 21.86
C GLU A 832 1.75 14.70 21.80
N PHE A 833 1.21 14.29 22.94
CA PHE A 833 -0.17 13.84 23.06
C PHE A 833 -0.65 14.12 24.49
N GLY A 834 -1.68 14.96 24.64
CA GLY A 834 -2.06 15.46 25.96
C GLY A 834 -0.91 16.16 26.66
N GLU A 835 -0.73 15.91 27.96
CA GLU A 835 0.45 16.38 28.70
C GLU A 835 1.71 15.53 28.50
N GLY A 836 1.57 14.41 27.76
CA GLY A 836 2.62 13.44 27.54
C GLY A 836 3.52 13.79 26.35
N LYS A 837 4.81 13.52 26.52
CA LYS A 837 5.80 13.45 25.44
C LYS A 837 6.22 12.00 25.29
N TYR A 838 6.30 11.52 24.05
CA TYR A 838 6.55 10.13 23.74
C TYR A 838 7.72 10.00 22.77
N ILE A 839 8.64 9.07 23.04
CA ILE A 839 9.65 8.65 22.07
C ILE A 839 9.55 7.14 21.90
N ASN A 840 9.41 6.68 20.67
CA ASN A 840 9.53 5.26 20.34
C ASN A 840 10.86 5.03 19.61
N LEU A 841 11.58 3.96 19.95
CA LEU A 841 12.84 3.59 19.30
C LEU A 841 13.15 2.10 19.48
N PRO A 842 14.00 1.51 18.64
CA PRO A 842 14.51 0.15 18.90
C PRO A 842 15.25 0.09 20.25
N GLU A 843 15.07 -1.00 21.00
CA GLU A 843 15.63 -1.14 22.35
C GLU A 843 17.16 -1.00 22.38
N ASP A 844 17.83 -1.57 21.38
CA ASP A 844 19.28 -1.65 21.26
C ASP A 844 19.95 -0.32 20.85
N GLN A 845 19.17 0.65 20.36
CA GLN A 845 19.67 1.96 19.93
C GLN A 845 19.78 2.95 21.10
N MET A 846 19.00 2.77 22.18
CA MET A 846 18.97 3.72 23.28
C MET A 846 20.29 3.71 24.08
N SER A 847 21.02 4.84 24.07
CA SER A 847 22.19 5.01 24.94
C SER A 847 21.84 5.75 26.23
N LYS A 848 21.15 6.89 26.10
CA LYS A 848 20.72 7.71 27.22
C LYS A 848 19.51 8.55 26.89
N VAL A 849 18.77 8.94 27.92
CA VAL A 849 17.70 9.94 27.84
C VAL A 849 18.08 11.10 28.72
N LYS A 850 17.97 12.32 28.19
CA LYS A 850 18.15 13.57 28.95
C LYS A 850 16.82 14.24 29.14
N LEU A 851 16.63 14.80 30.33
CA LEU A 851 15.44 15.55 30.71
C LEU A 851 15.90 16.89 31.26
N GLN A 852 15.33 17.98 30.73
CA GLN A 852 15.54 19.33 31.23
C GLN A 852 14.24 19.86 31.84
N GLY A 853 14.30 20.32 33.09
CA GLY A 853 13.17 21.01 33.70
C GLY A 853 12.87 22.33 32.99
N ILE A 854 11.61 22.54 32.62
CA ILE A 854 11.11 23.76 31.97
C ILE A 854 10.19 24.58 32.88
N ASP A 855 9.71 23.98 33.98
CA ASP A 855 8.95 24.66 35.04
C ASP A 855 9.16 23.93 36.37
N VAL A 856 8.55 24.45 37.42
CA VAL A 856 8.46 23.83 38.74
C VAL A 856 7.33 22.79 38.76
N GLY A 857 7.63 21.59 39.24
CA GLY A 857 6.61 20.56 39.43
C GLY A 857 7.20 19.21 39.81
N THR A 858 6.55 18.15 39.34
CA THR A 858 7.08 16.78 39.37
C THR A 858 6.90 16.16 38.01
N PHE A 859 7.83 15.30 37.60
CA PHE A 859 7.66 14.46 36.41
C PHE A 859 7.57 12.98 36.79
N THR A 860 6.86 12.22 35.95
CA THR A 860 6.90 10.76 35.96
C THR A 860 7.41 10.32 34.61
N TYR A 861 8.54 9.60 34.61
CA TYR A 861 9.10 8.96 33.42
C TYR A 861 8.71 7.48 33.42
N GLU A 862 8.24 6.99 32.29
CA GLU A 862 8.03 5.56 32.07
C GLU A 862 8.77 5.09 30.82
N SER A 863 9.27 3.87 30.91
CA SER A 863 9.92 3.16 29.81
C SER A 863 9.24 1.81 29.69
N GLU A 864 8.49 1.62 28.61
CA GLU A 864 7.85 0.38 28.24
C GLU A 864 8.75 -0.37 27.25
N LYS A 865 9.23 -1.54 27.63
CA LYS A 865 9.89 -2.49 26.72
C LYS A 865 8.82 -3.39 26.13
N VAL A 866 8.66 -3.35 24.81
CA VAL A 866 7.70 -4.15 24.04
C VAL A 866 8.44 -5.24 23.28
N LEU A 867 8.02 -6.49 23.43
CA LEU A 867 8.54 -7.64 22.72
C LEU A 867 7.78 -7.84 21.39
N PRO A 868 8.35 -8.58 20.41
CA PRO A 868 7.71 -8.80 19.11
C PRO A 868 6.35 -9.51 19.17
N ASP A 869 6.08 -10.25 20.25
CA ASP A 869 4.78 -10.89 20.48
C ASP A 869 3.71 -9.94 21.05
N GLY A 870 4.06 -8.65 21.21
CA GLY A 870 3.20 -7.61 21.76
C GLY A 870 3.16 -7.55 23.28
N THR A 871 3.85 -8.44 24.00
CA THR A 871 3.94 -8.36 25.46
C THR A 871 4.87 -7.22 25.87
N SER A 872 4.60 -6.59 27.02
CA SER A 872 5.40 -5.46 27.48
C SER A 872 5.70 -5.46 28.98
N THR A 873 6.77 -4.75 29.35
CA THR A 873 7.18 -4.51 30.74
C THR A 873 7.49 -3.03 30.94
N ILE A 874 7.03 -2.46 32.05
CA ILE A 874 7.17 -1.02 32.34
C ILE A 874 8.14 -0.80 33.49
N SER A 875 9.06 0.15 33.32
CA SER A 875 9.90 0.72 34.37
C SER A 875 9.59 2.19 34.55
N SER A 876 9.33 2.63 35.79
CA SER A 876 8.91 4.01 36.07
C SER A 876 9.79 4.71 37.11
N PHE A 877 9.94 6.02 36.98
CA PHE A 877 10.42 6.95 38.02
C PHE A 877 9.27 7.92 38.33
N VAL A 878 8.58 7.70 39.45
CA VAL A 878 7.30 8.35 39.73
C VAL A 878 7.46 9.62 40.57
N ASP A 879 6.81 10.71 40.13
CA ASP A 879 6.68 11.99 40.83
C ASP A 879 8.02 12.59 41.34
N ILE A 880 9.03 12.60 40.48
CA ILE A 880 10.35 13.19 40.77
C ILE A 880 10.26 14.72 40.74
N PRO A 881 10.64 15.45 41.81
CA PRO A 881 10.64 16.90 41.81
C PRO A 881 11.55 17.50 40.76
N VAL A 882 11.08 18.59 40.14
CA VAL A 882 11.81 19.31 39.12
C VAL A 882 11.62 20.83 39.26
N THR A 883 12.66 21.56 38.89
CA THR A 883 12.66 23.01 38.68
C THR A 883 13.26 23.32 37.32
N THR A 884 13.21 24.57 36.88
CA THR A 884 13.86 25.00 35.63
C THR A 884 15.39 24.81 35.60
N GLN A 885 16.03 24.56 36.75
CA GLN A 885 17.47 24.28 36.84
C GLN A 885 17.79 22.79 36.81
N THR A 886 16.80 21.95 37.07
CA THR A 886 17.00 20.51 37.24
C THR A 886 17.32 19.86 35.90
N GLN A 887 18.35 19.02 35.90
CA GLN A 887 18.77 18.18 34.79
C GLN A 887 18.74 16.73 35.24
N ALA A 888 18.19 15.85 34.42
CA ALA A 888 18.25 14.41 34.67
C ALA A 888 18.80 13.65 33.46
N GLU A 889 19.55 12.60 33.73
CA GLU A 889 20.05 11.67 32.72
C GLU A 889 19.65 10.25 33.13
N ILE A 890 18.97 9.53 32.24
CA ILE A 890 18.62 8.13 32.41
C ILE A 890 19.54 7.28 31.52
N THR A 891 20.17 6.27 32.12
CA THR A 891 21.09 5.34 31.44
C THR A 891 20.90 3.92 31.95
N LEU A 892 21.27 2.93 31.14
CA LEU A 892 21.37 1.55 31.61
C LEU A 892 22.66 1.34 32.41
N ASN A 893 22.57 0.81 33.64
CA ASN A 893 23.76 0.49 34.41
C ASN A 893 24.54 -0.66 33.76
N SER A 894 25.82 -0.45 33.45
CA SER A 894 26.64 -1.42 32.71
C SER A 894 26.81 -2.77 33.42
N ASN A 895 26.70 -2.81 34.76
CA ASN A 895 26.87 -4.03 35.55
C ASN A 895 25.55 -4.76 35.81
N THR A 896 24.49 -4.02 36.15
CA THR A 896 23.20 -4.61 36.55
C THR A 896 22.20 -4.71 35.42
N GLN A 897 22.42 -3.98 34.31
CA GLN A 897 21.49 -3.82 33.21
C GLN A 897 20.13 -3.24 33.63
N ILE A 898 20.09 -2.57 34.78
CA ILE A 898 18.91 -1.86 35.30
C ILE A 898 19.03 -0.38 34.93
N LEU A 899 17.92 0.26 34.56
CA LEU A 899 17.88 1.70 34.34
C LEU A 899 18.27 2.46 35.63
N GLU A 900 19.00 3.55 35.47
CA GLU A 900 19.35 4.47 36.55
C GLU A 900 19.05 5.90 36.13
N LEU A 901 18.41 6.67 37.00
CA LEU A 901 18.19 8.10 36.82
C LEU A 901 19.20 8.88 37.66
N LYS A 902 20.11 9.59 37.00
CA LYS A 902 21.03 10.56 37.62
C LYS A 902 20.36 11.92 37.61
N LEU A 903 20.17 12.49 38.79
CA LEU A 903 19.49 13.77 38.99
C LEU A 903 20.49 14.81 39.49
N ASP A 904 20.66 15.89 38.74
CA ASP A 904 21.23 17.15 39.19
C ASP A 904 20.08 18.11 39.48
N VAL A 905 19.82 18.34 40.76
CA VAL A 905 18.69 19.15 41.22
C VAL A 905 18.98 20.64 41.02
N THR A 906 20.25 21.03 41.07
CA THR A 906 20.69 22.44 41.15
C THR A 906 21.18 23.02 39.83
N GLY A 907 21.40 22.17 38.83
CA GLY A 907 21.91 22.56 37.51
C GLY A 907 23.38 22.96 37.52
N ASP A 908 24.16 22.52 38.52
CA ASP A 908 25.59 22.83 38.64
C ASP A 908 26.50 21.84 37.89
N GLY A 909 25.90 20.83 37.26
CA GLY A 909 26.56 19.77 36.51
C GLY A 909 27.01 18.58 37.37
N ILE A 910 26.70 18.58 38.68
CA ILE A 910 27.04 17.49 39.60
C ILE A 910 25.79 16.68 39.91
N THR A 911 25.88 15.36 39.76
CA THR A 911 24.79 14.45 40.15
C THR A 911 24.60 14.43 41.66
N ASP A 912 23.43 14.86 42.13
CA ASP A 912 23.03 14.83 43.54
C ASP A 912 22.48 13.46 43.95
N PHE A 913 21.71 12.82 43.06
CA PHE A 913 21.05 11.55 43.31
C PHE A 913 21.20 10.57 42.14
N THR A 914 21.34 9.29 42.45
CA THR A 914 21.16 8.19 41.50
C THR A 914 20.02 7.32 42.00
N LEU A 915 18.94 7.25 41.22
CA LEU A 915 17.71 6.56 41.55
C LEU A 915 17.57 5.29 40.71
N THR A 916 16.96 4.27 41.29
CA THR A 916 16.53 3.05 40.58
C THR A 916 15.01 3.12 40.33
N PRO A 917 14.49 2.47 39.28
CA PRO A 917 13.07 2.45 38.97
C PRO A 917 12.23 1.98 40.16
N SER A 918 11.08 2.62 40.36
CA SER A 918 10.09 2.27 41.35
C SER A 918 8.70 2.59 40.82
N ALA A 919 7.83 1.59 40.77
CA ALA A 919 6.43 1.77 40.39
C ALA A 919 5.60 2.51 41.47
N THR A 920 6.19 2.82 42.62
CA THR A 920 5.53 3.54 43.72
C THR A 920 6.33 4.76 44.16
N PHE A 921 5.60 5.76 44.65
CA PHE A 921 6.16 6.99 45.20
C PHE A 921 7.05 6.71 46.43
N ASP A 922 8.30 7.18 46.42
CA ASP A 922 9.20 7.12 47.58
C ASP A 922 9.23 8.48 48.32
N PRO A 923 8.49 8.62 49.43
CA PRO A 923 8.41 9.88 50.16
C PRO A 923 9.73 10.28 50.84
N ILE A 924 10.63 9.33 51.11
CA ILE A 924 11.93 9.63 51.73
C ILE A 924 12.87 10.23 50.69
N THR A 925 12.96 9.61 49.52
CA THR A 925 13.76 10.12 48.40
C THR A 925 13.24 11.48 47.96
N TYR A 926 11.93 11.63 47.82
CA TYR A 926 11.28 12.91 47.53
C TYR A 926 11.67 14.03 48.51
N LEU A 927 11.61 13.76 49.81
CA LEU A 927 12.00 14.73 50.85
C LEU A 927 13.50 15.03 50.86
N LYS A 928 14.37 14.09 50.46
CA LYS A 928 15.80 14.35 50.29
C LYS A 928 16.06 15.28 49.10
N ILE A 929 15.38 15.05 47.98
CA ILE A 929 15.44 15.94 46.81
C ILE A 929 14.98 17.35 47.21
N MET A 930 13.85 17.46 47.92
CA MET A 930 13.35 18.73 48.47
C MET A 930 14.41 19.47 49.29
N LYS A 931 15.23 18.74 50.04
CA LYS A 931 16.28 19.31 50.87
C LYS A 931 17.40 19.94 50.03
N VAL A 932 17.84 19.25 48.97
CA VAL A 932 18.81 19.80 48.02
C VAL A 932 18.22 21.02 47.29
N THR A 933 16.94 20.97 46.93
CA THR A 933 16.22 22.14 46.38
C THR A 933 16.22 23.30 47.38
N ILE A 934 16.01 23.06 48.69
CA ILE A 934 16.09 24.10 49.72
C ILE A 934 17.50 24.69 49.83
N ASP A 935 18.52 23.84 49.73
CA ASP A 935 19.93 24.22 49.83
C ASP A 935 20.38 25.11 48.64
N SER A 936 19.73 24.98 47.47
CA SER A 936 20.01 25.79 46.28
C SER A 936 19.32 27.16 46.27
N LEU A 937 18.32 27.40 47.12
CA LEU A 937 17.60 28.68 47.18
C LEU A 937 18.51 29.82 47.69
N ASP A 938 18.31 31.05 47.19
CA ASP A 938 18.99 32.26 47.71
C ASP A 938 18.44 32.66 49.10
N LEU A 939 18.81 31.87 50.12
CA LEU A 939 18.43 32.03 51.51
C LEU A 939 19.67 32.18 52.40
N ASN A 940 19.51 32.83 53.55
CA ASN A 940 20.59 32.78 54.55
C ASN A 940 20.69 31.39 55.21
N LYS A 941 21.91 31.02 55.63
CA LYS A 941 22.23 29.74 56.27
C LYS A 941 21.39 29.40 57.51
N GLY A 942 20.77 30.39 58.17
CA GLY A 942 19.89 30.15 59.30
C GLY A 942 18.50 29.69 58.86
N GLN A 943 17.99 30.22 57.76
CA GLN A 943 16.72 29.82 57.16
C GLN A 943 16.79 28.44 56.52
N ILE A 944 17.85 28.16 55.74
CA ILE A 944 18.11 26.84 55.15
C ILE A 944 18.07 25.76 56.24
N ARG A 945 18.92 25.91 57.28
CA ARG A 945 18.93 25.01 58.44
C ARG A 945 17.57 24.86 59.12
N ALA A 946 16.74 25.90 59.17
CA ALA A 946 15.43 25.81 59.78
C ALA A 946 14.43 25.01 58.94
N PHE A 947 14.55 25.05 57.60
CA PHE A 947 13.74 24.27 56.67
C PHE A 947 14.22 22.82 56.61
N ASP A 948 15.53 22.59 56.53
CA ASP A 948 16.14 21.25 56.64
C ASP A 948 15.70 20.50 57.89
N ASN A 949 15.73 21.18 59.04
CA ASN A 949 15.29 20.58 60.29
C ASN A 949 13.80 20.20 60.26
N ARG A 950 12.96 20.90 59.49
CA ARG A 950 11.55 20.51 59.31
C ARG A 950 11.46 19.26 58.46
N VAL A 951 12.18 19.23 57.33
CA VAL A 951 12.26 18.08 56.42
C VAL A 951 12.82 16.84 57.13
N ASP A 952 13.94 16.94 57.84
CA ASP A 952 14.57 15.84 58.59
C ASP A 952 13.63 15.26 59.67
N ASN A 953 12.81 16.11 60.29
CA ASN A 953 11.82 15.64 61.26
C ASN A 953 10.69 14.84 60.60
N ILE A 954 10.29 15.21 59.37
CA ILE A 954 9.31 14.46 58.59
C ILE A 954 9.92 13.11 58.19
N ILE A 955 11.12 13.10 57.59
CA ILE A 955 11.85 11.87 57.20
C ILE A 955 11.96 10.90 58.38
N LYS A 956 12.41 11.38 59.55
CA LYS A 956 12.54 10.56 60.77
C LYS A 956 11.22 9.95 61.25
N LEU A 957 10.09 10.60 60.99
CA LEU A 957 8.78 10.07 61.37
C LEU A 957 8.31 9.00 60.38
N ILE A 958 8.56 9.20 59.08
CA ILE A 958 8.28 8.23 58.03
C ILE A 958 9.07 6.94 58.26
N GLN A 959 10.39 7.06 58.47
CA GLN A 959 11.27 5.92 58.78
C GLN A 959 10.87 5.15 60.06
N LYS A 960 10.12 5.78 60.96
CA LYS A 960 9.58 5.14 62.18
C LYS A 960 8.18 4.57 62.01
N GLY A 961 7.63 4.57 60.78
CA GLY A 961 6.26 4.15 60.49
C GLY A 961 5.19 5.07 61.11
N ARG A 962 5.53 6.31 61.47
CA ARG A 962 4.60 7.27 62.13
C ARG A 962 4.02 8.25 61.10
N ILE A 963 3.32 7.73 60.10
CA ILE A 963 2.86 8.49 58.93
C ILE A 963 1.93 9.65 59.30
N ASP A 964 0.92 9.45 60.17
CA ASP A 964 0.03 10.54 60.60
C ASP A 964 0.77 11.73 61.24
N LYS A 965 1.83 11.42 61.99
CA LYS A 965 2.66 12.46 62.62
C LYS A 965 3.54 13.16 61.59
N ALA A 966 4.00 12.44 60.57
CA ALA A 966 4.72 13.01 59.43
C ALA A 966 3.81 13.96 58.65
N LYS A 967 2.58 13.53 58.30
CA LYS A 967 1.54 14.37 57.66
C LYS A 967 1.28 15.66 58.46
N LEU A 968 1.06 15.54 59.77
CA LEU A 968 0.85 16.72 60.64
C LEU A 968 2.03 17.70 60.63
N LYS A 969 3.28 17.21 60.51
CA LYS A 969 4.47 18.05 60.45
C LYS A 969 4.63 18.72 59.10
N ALA A 970 4.37 18.00 58.01
CA ALA A 970 4.33 18.56 56.66
C ALA A 970 3.26 19.65 56.53
N GLU A 971 2.05 19.42 57.05
CA GLU A 971 0.96 20.42 57.10
C GLU A 971 1.35 21.68 57.87
N LYS A 972 2.02 21.53 59.03
CA LYS A 972 2.56 22.68 59.78
C LYS A 972 3.64 23.44 59.01
N PHE A 973 4.39 22.77 58.14
CA PHE A 973 5.36 23.44 57.28
C PHE A 973 4.65 24.22 56.16
N LYS A 974 3.69 23.59 55.49
CA LYS A 974 2.79 24.20 54.51
C LYS A 974 2.11 25.47 55.02
N ILE A 975 1.52 25.45 56.23
CA ILE A 975 0.91 26.64 56.85
C ILE A 975 1.93 27.79 57.02
N ALA A 976 3.19 27.47 57.35
CA ALA A 976 4.23 28.47 57.51
C ALA A 976 4.59 29.14 56.17
N LEU A 977 4.61 28.38 55.07
CA LEU A 977 4.83 28.90 53.71
C LEU A 977 3.63 29.73 53.21
N LYS A 978 2.39 29.25 53.40
CA LYS A 978 1.17 30.02 53.05
C LYS A 978 1.11 31.39 53.73
N LYS A 979 1.51 31.47 55.00
CA LYS A 979 1.59 32.75 55.75
C LYS A 979 2.64 33.72 55.19
N LYS A 980 3.62 33.23 54.44
CA LYS A 980 4.62 34.03 53.76
C LYS A 980 4.09 34.54 52.41
N LEU A 981 3.39 33.68 51.66
CA LEU A 981 2.73 34.01 50.40
C LEU A 981 1.63 35.08 50.56
N SER A 982 0.91 35.07 51.69
CA SER A 982 -0.17 36.03 51.98
C SER A 982 0.28 37.46 52.30
N LYS A 983 1.59 37.75 52.29
CA LYS A 983 2.12 39.10 52.53
C LYS A 983 2.34 39.84 51.19
N PRO A 984 2.04 41.15 51.12
CA PRO A 984 2.30 41.95 49.92
C PRO A 984 3.79 41.98 49.61
N ASP A 985 4.13 42.06 48.32
CA ASP A 985 5.53 42.08 47.90
C ASP A 985 6.25 43.32 48.47
N PRO A 986 7.45 43.14 49.02
CA PRO A 986 8.21 44.28 49.49
C PRO A 986 8.56 45.16 48.28
N LYS A 987 8.32 46.47 48.38
CA LYS A 987 8.66 47.47 47.33
C LYS A 987 10.12 47.40 46.85
N HIS A 988 11.01 46.80 47.66
CA HIS A 988 12.35 46.40 47.28
C HIS A 988 12.61 44.95 47.73
N PRO A 989 12.84 43.99 46.81
CA PRO A 989 13.25 42.65 47.18
C PRO A 989 14.55 42.72 47.96
N LYS A 990 14.59 42.07 49.14
CA LYS A 990 15.81 41.98 49.94
C LYS A 990 16.53 40.69 49.54
N PRO A 991 17.81 40.74 49.10
CA PRO A 991 18.58 39.53 48.81
C PRO A 991 18.64 38.61 50.03
N LYS A 992 18.72 37.29 49.80
CA LYS A 992 18.79 36.27 50.87
C LYS A 992 17.54 36.11 51.73
N LYS A 993 16.35 36.39 51.17
CA LYS A 993 15.04 36.13 51.79
C LYS A 993 14.17 35.32 50.84
N LEU A 994 13.47 34.34 51.39
CA LEU A 994 12.51 33.49 50.65
C LEU A 994 11.57 34.34 49.80
N SER A 995 11.70 34.17 48.48
CA SER A 995 10.84 34.79 47.49
C SER A 995 9.44 34.16 47.51
N LYS A 996 8.46 34.75 46.83
CA LYS A 996 7.15 34.12 46.70
C LYS A 996 7.22 32.88 45.81
N THR A 997 8.01 32.93 44.74
CA THR A 997 8.24 31.79 43.84
C THR A 997 8.84 30.60 44.58
N ASP A 998 9.91 30.80 45.35
CA ASP A 998 10.53 29.72 46.15
C ASP A 998 9.57 29.19 47.23
N ALA A 999 8.77 30.08 47.82
CA ALA A 999 7.77 29.69 48.81
C ALA A 999 6.62 28.87 48.20
N GLN A 1000 6.28 29.15 46.94
CA GLN A 1000 5.28 28.42 46.16
C GLN A 1000 5.84 27.04 45.74
N LEU A 1001 7.05 26.99 45.19
CA LEU A 1001 7.78 25.74 44.90
C LEU A 1001 7.79 24.78 46.10
N LEU A 1002 8.27 25.23 47.26
CA LEU A 1002 8.31 24.37 48.46
C LEU A 1002 6.92 24.01 48.98
N LEU A 1003 5.91 24.84 48.71
CA LEU A 1003 4.53 24.55 49.06
C LEU A 1003 3.97 23.44 48.17
N ASP A 1004 4.20 23.51 46.86
CA ASP A 1004 3.74 22.53 45.88
C ASP A 1004 4.37 21.17 46.13
N MET A 1005 5.68 21.15 46.44
CA MET A 1005 6.36 19.92 46.85
C MET A 1005 5.74 19.28 48.11
N LEU A 1006 5.37 20.09 49.11
CA LEU A 1006 4.73 19.57 50.32
C LEU A 1006 3.31 19.07 50.07
N ASN A 1007 2.56 19.68 49.14
CA ASN A 1007 1.23 19.21 48.79
C ASN A 1007 1.33 17.84 48.13
N LYS A 1008 2.19 17.69 47.11
CA LYS A 1008 2.41 16.41 46.43
C LYS A 1008 2.87 15.30 47.37
N LEU A 1009 3.77 15.61 48.30
CA LEU A 1009 4.15 14.68 49.36
C LEU A 1009 2.93 14.24 50.20
N LEU A 1010 2.06 15.16 50.59
CA LEU A 1010 0.91 14.88 51.43
C LEU A 1010 -0.15 14.05 50.72
N ASP A 1011 -0.30 14.24 49.42
CA ASP A 1011 -1.26 13.52 48.57
C ASP A 1011 -0.83 12.05 48.40
N ASN A 1012 0.47 11.80 48.28
CA ASN A 1012 1.01 10.47 47.99
C ASN A 1012 1.50 9.68 49.23
N ILE A 1013 1.75 10.34 50.36
CA ILE A 1013 2.25 9.66 51.55
C ILE A 1013 1.12 8.83 52.20
N SER A 1014 1.27 7.50 52.19
CA SER A 1014 0.33 6.54 52.79
C SER A 1014 0.88 5.88 54.06
#